data_AF-A0A7Y4DBV4-F1
#
_entry.id   AF-A0A7Y4DBV4-F1
#
_cell.length_a   1.000
_cell.length_b   1.000
_cell.length_c   1.000
_cell.angle_alpha   90.00
_cell.angle_beta   90.00
_cell.angle_gamma   90.00
#
_symmetry.space_group_name_H-M   'P 1'
#
loop_
_entity.id
_entity.type
_entity.pdbx_description
1 polymer ?
#
loop_
_entity_poly.entity_id
_entity_poly.type
_entity_poly.pdbx_seq_one_letter_code
_entity_poly.pdbx_strand_id
1 'polypeptide(L)'
;MDIEVSRQAAVVEAVSGDVVVVKPDGSARKISVGDIIRENEIVITSNGSEVVLGVQNDSIPVGENCVGCVDENSAWAEAPIAGEVNFDSEQTDAGTFSDDDLAAIQDAILGGADPTQILEATAAGGGLGSANAGFVTIDYNYTQTQPTTFFETSGLDDEVIEEPREEFRSITRSSGGQSISEVLTEGSISDNTYPQSITSTETIIAGSLALASNSFVPEASSLASLLSELNSDITSSGQPVTFTYDLASNSIVGVQGTDEVLRIDIDAVSVGNNIELSLTTTISQPIDHVPSVGGGQVSYTGDQIDITFDIQGVDTAGNPLATPVNAQVSVFDGIDPSVESVNITNVETSSSTIEGTFSNIGSDILQSAVFDASALDQFDGLLSDNQNTLARLSDDGTTITLSIQGRGEVVLTISLDTDGTYKFEQSNPIEQVGTDSLTFALPITITDFDQDVVTNTINIAITDGDSPVIINVDSIDVDEAGIVGGSQEGTAPVSGSGSITADIFESDIIDHYELEPAEFNTGGSLVSNGEAVLLELISETNGVRTYEGYVEVNGSRITVFDVKVDSPSLGSYEFNLYEDLSHQGAEDALLTFALPIYAVDADGDRSALSGGSNIPEAAEILVNVTDDVVELIDKVESVTEPTLAGDTVVSYNLFNFEGADSSTIQSFNYDGVDYLLDQSLLPDADQTFSFTEGVVTISLNGDFSFEVARDIDHSSSETIVKQFSFLAEDGDGDTDTSTLELSITDGQDPIIDLIPPVTLSETNLADGSAPSGSTVSATETITFTAGSDDVASFRIEPTEFNVGGALKSNGFEVEIKEDSANPGTYIGFITDGSNTEVPVFTIAFSTTTLGEYTFTLIEAIDHADGLDNNYLSFDLPVYAVDSDGDDSLVSQLNVTIGDDVQIMQDGTLDIVEPNLADGTITTNTIDVMPNQSADGATITQ
;
A
#
# COMPACT_ATOMS: atom_id res chain seq x y z
N MET A 1 33.47 7.14 6.15
CA MET A 1 34.55 8.10 6.47
C MET A 1 33.86 9.22 7.22
N ASP A 2 33.67 9.03 8.53
CA ASP A 2 33.04 10.04 9.37
C ASP A 2 34.10 11.05 9.76
N ILE A 3 34.10 12.18 9.05
CA ILE A 3 34.79 13.38 9.50
C ILE A 3 33.79 14.09 10.39
N GLU A 4 33.90 13.84 11.70
CA GLU A 4 33.26 14.63 12.73
C GLU A 4 33.81 16.06 12.62
N VAL A 5 33.04 16.94 11.97
CA VAL A 5 33.38 18.35 11.86
C VAL A 5 33.21 18.93 13.26
N SER A 6 34.34 19.13 13.94
CA SER A 6 34.46 19.84 15.22
C SER A 6 33.59 21.09 15.22
N ARG A 7 32.46 21.03 15.94
CA ARG A 7 31.62 22.18 16.24
C ARG A 7 32.48 23.20 17.02
N GLN A 8 32.39 24.48 16.64
CA GLN A 8 33.26 25.56 17.11
C GLN A 8 33.09 25.77 18.62
N ALA A 9 34.20 25.76 19.35
CA ALA A 9 34.23 26.04 20.77
C ALA A 9 35.25 27.17 21.01
N ALA A 10 34.93 28.13 21.89
CA ALA A 10 35.81 29.25 22.18
C ALA A 10 36.93 28.78 23.13
N VAL A 11 38.19 29.04 22.78
CA VAL A 11 39.34 28.59 23.59
C VAL A 11 39.86 29.75 24.41
N VAL A 12 40.12 29.54 25.71
CA VAL A 12 40.70 30.57 26.58
C VAL A 12 42.15 30.82 26.19
N GLU A 13 42.45 31.96 25.58
CA GLU A 13 43.79 32.35 25.13
C GLU A 13 44.61 33.03 26.23
N ALA A 14 43.94 33.78 27.11
CA ALA A 14 44.55 34.42 28.26
C ALA A 14 43.51 34.58 29.39
N VAL A 15 43.93 34.44 30.64
CA VAL A 15 43.12 34.73 31.82
C VAL A 15 43.97 35.46 32.85
N SER A 16 43.40 36.51 33.46
CA SER A 16 44.00 37.29 34.53
C SER A 16 42.97 37.47 35.63
N GLY A 17 43.24 36.99 36.85
CA GLY A 17 42.28 37.02 37.96
C GLY A 17 41.41 35.76 38.04
N ASP A 18 40.28 35.86 38.75
CA ASP A 18 39.35 34.75 38.97
C ASP A 18 38.18 34.81 37.98
N VAL A 19 38.13 33.82 37.09
CA VAL A 19 37.06 33.63 36.10
C VAL A 19 36.53 32.22 36.23
N VAL A 20 35.20 32.08 36.23
CA VAL A 20 34.51 30.79 36.34
C VAL A 20 33.57 30.58 35.17
N VAL A 21 33.34 29.31 34.84
CA VAL A 21 32.34 28.86 33.87
C VAL A 21 31.30 28.05 34.60
N VAL A 22 30.03 28.37 34.37
CA VAL A 22 28.87 27.61 34.85
C VAL A 22 28.31 26.82 33.68
N LYS A 23 28.19 25.51 33.86
CA LYS A 23 27.59 24.60 32.87
C LYS A 23 26.06 24.64 32.96
N PRO A 24 25.34 24.12 31.95
CA PRO A 24 23.88 23.98 31.99
C PRO A 24 23.35 23.17 33.19
N ASP A 25 24.17 22.28 33.75
CA ASP A 25 23.83 21.49 34.95
C ASP A 25 24.02 22.26 36.28
N GLY A 26 24.37 23.54 36.22
CA GLY A 26 24.61 24.41 37.37
C GLY A 26 25.98 24.22 38.03
N SER A 27 26.82 23.28 37.56
CA SER A 27 28.17 23.10 38.10
C SER A 27 29.10 24.21 37.61
N ALA A 28 29.86 24.81 38.54
CA ALA A 28 30.82 25.86 38.24
C ALA A 28 32.26 25.34 38.28
N ARG A 29 33.10 25.78 37.34
CA ARG A 29 34.54 25.47 37.33
C ARG A 29 35.37 26.72 37.08
N LYS A 30 36.53 26.82 37.73
CA LYS A 30 37.53 27.86 37.44
C LYS A 30 38.20 27.59 36.09
N ILE A 31 38.40 28.61 35.27
CA ILE A 31 39.02 28.46 33.95
C ILE A 31 40.51 28.79 33.95
N SER A 32 41.26 28.10 33.10
CA SER A 32 42.69 28.33 32.83
C SER A 32 42.95 28.51 31.33
N VAL A 33 44.11 29.08 30.97
CA VAL A 33 44.54 29.20 29.57
C VAL A 33 44.58 27.81 28.92
N GLY A 34 43.90 27.67 27.77
CA GLY A 34 43.73 26.43 27.03
C GLY A 34 42.42 25.70 27.27
N ASP A 35 41.59 26.14 28.21
CA ASP A 35 40.25 25.59 28.42
C ASP A 35 39.32 25.90 27.26
N ILE A 36 38.39 24.97 27.00
CA ILE A 36 37.39 25.09 25.95
C ILE A 36 36.05 25.48 26.59
N ILE A 37 35.44 26.56 26.09
CA ILE A 37 34.07 27.00 26.42
C ILE A 37 33.12 26.41 25.39
N ARG A 38 32.12 25.68 25.86
CA ARG A 38 31.11 25.01 25.01
C ARG A 38 29.84 25.85 24.90
N GLU A 39 29.02 25.51 23.92
CA GLU A 39 27.68 26.08 23.74
C GLU A 39 26.86 25.97 25.04
N ASN A 40 26.14 27.03 25.39
CA ASN A 40 25.33 27.15 26.62
C ASN A 40 26.12 27.14 27.94
N GLU A 41 27.45 27.29 27.92
CA GLU A 41 28.24 27.60 29.11
C GLU A 41 28.28 29.11 29.38
N ILE A 42 28.11 29.51 30.64
CA ILE A 42 28.11 30.91 31.09
C ILE A 42 29.47 31.23 31.71
N VAL A 43 30.21 32.18 31.16
CA VAL A 43 31.47 32.69 31.74
C VAL A 43 31.16 33.89 32.63
N ILE A 44 31.73 33.92 33.83
CA ILE A 44 31.58 35.01 34.80
C ILE A 44 32.97 35.52 35.20
N THR A 45 33.24 36.80 34.94
CA THR A 45 34.47 37.49 35.37
C THR A 45 34.23 38.28 36.65
N SER A 46 35.10 38.11 37.65
CA SER A 46 35.08 38.91 38.88
C SER A 46 35.66 40.31 38.70
N ASN A 47 35.50 41.17 39.71
CA ASN A 47 36.09 42.51 39.77
C ASN A 47 37.63 42.44 39.70
N GLY A 48 38.26 43.18 38.77
CA GLY A 48 39.71 43.13 38.53
C GLY A 48 40.19 41.93 37.70
N SER A 49 39.28 41.12 37.12
CA SER A 49 39.60 39.95 36.30
C SER A 49 39.24 40.15 34.82
N GLU A 50 40.03 39.56 33.92
CA GLU A 50 39.87 39.67 32.46
C GLU A 50 40.15 38.30 31.81
N VAL A 51 39.40 37.95 30.76
CA VAL A 51 39.65 36.75 29.96
C VAL A 51 39.61 37.08 28.47
N VAL A 52 40.47 36.44 27.68
CA VAL A 52 40.47 36.54 26.22
C VAL A 52 40.07 35.19 25.64
N LEU A 53 39.01 35.18 24.85
CA LEU A 53 38.47 34.00 24.19
C LEU A 53 38.85 34.02 22.70
N GLY A 54 39.55 32.99 22.23
CA GLY A 54 39.88 32.77 20.84
C GLY A 54 38.73 32.06 20.12
N VAL A 55 38.22 32.67 19.07
CA VAL A 55 37.27 32.09 18.11
C VAL A 55 37.90 32.09 16.71
N GLN A 56 37.36 31.36 15.72
CA GLN A 56 38.06 31.19 14.43
C GLN A 56 38.44 32.55 13.78
N ASN A 57 39.76 32.81 13.71
CA ASN A 57 40.40 34.02 13.17
C ASN A 57 40.18 35.34 13.95
N ASP A 58 39.65 35.32 15.18
CA ASP A 58 39.48 36.53 16.00
C ASP A 58 39.63 36.25 17.51
N SER A 59 39.89 37.30 18.31
CA SER A 59 40.05 37.21 19.77
C SER A 59 39.11 38.18 20.46
N ILE A 60 38.26 37.68 21.36
CA ILE A 60 37.24 38.46 22.08
C ILE A 60 37.74 38.74 23.51
N PRO A 61 38.07 39.99 23.86
CA PRO A 61 38.39 40.36 25.24
C PRO A 61 37.10 40.56 26.04
N VAL A 62 37.01 39.91 27.20
CA VAL A 62 35.89 40.03 28.15
C VAL A 62 36.40 40.76 29.39
N GLY A 63 35.80 41.91 29.67
CA GLY A 63 36.19 42.79 30.78
C GLY A 63 35.77 42.28 32.17
N GLU A 64 36.14 43.02 33.21
CA GLU A 64 35.78 42.73 34.60
C GLU A 64 34.27 42.89 34.88
N ASN A 65 33.77 42.22 35.93
CA ASN A 65 32.37 42.25 36.36
C ASN A 65 31.38 42.00 35.20
N CYS A 66 31.60 40.94 34.43
CA CYS A 66 30.80 40.65 33.26
C CYS A 66 30.33 39.18 33.27
N VAL A 67 29.11 38.96 32.77
CA VAL A 67 28.60 37.63 32.42
C VAL A 67 28.46 37.58 30.92
N GLY A 68 29.01 36.54 30.29
CA GLY A 68 28.82 36.30 28.87
C GLY A 68 28.56 34.84 28.57
N CYS A 69 27.82 34.60 27.50
CA CYS A 69 27.52 33.27 26.98
C CYS A 69 27.82 33.18 25.49
N VAL A 70 28.14 31.97 25.04
CA VAL A 70 28.22 31.63 23.60
C VAL A 70 26.84 31.11 23.20
N ASP A 71 26.18 31.80 22.26
CA ASP A 71 24.87 31.39 21.74
C ASP A 71 24.97 30.20 20.76
N GLU A 72 23.82 29.69 20.33
CA GLU A 72 23.69 28.54 19.41
C GLU A 72 24.35 28.80 18.02
N ASN A 73 24.61 30.08 17.70
CA ASN A 73 25.26 30.51 16.47
C ASN A 73 26.77 30.79 16.67
N SER A 74 27.33 30.43 17.83
CA SER A 74 28.73 30.67 18.20
C SER A 74 29.12 32.17 18.27
N ALA A 75 28.16 33.06 18.52
CA ALA A 75 28.41 34.47 18.77
C ALA A 75 28.49 34.76 20.28
N TRP A 76 29.44 35.62 20.67
CA TRP A 76 29.63 36.05 22.06
C TRP A 76 28.65 37.16 22.41
N ALA A 77 27.82 36.95 23.44
CA ALA A 77 26.97 37.97 24.01
C ALA A 77 27.40 38.23 25.47
N GLU A 78 27.65 39.50 25.81
CA GLU A 78 28.10 39.88 27.15
C GLU A 78 27.21 40.97 27.76
N ALA A 79 27.04 40.90 29.09
CA ALA A 79 26.31 41.87 29.88
C ALA A 79 27.15 42.31 31.09
N PRO A 80 27.38 43.63 31.29
CA PRO A 80 28.07 44.12 32.47
C PRO A 80 27.17 43.99 33.72
N ILE A 81 27.76 43.58 34.83
CA ILE A 81 27.09 43.44 36.12
C ILE A 81 27.29 44.70 36.94
N ALA A 82 26.20 45.26 37.48
CA ALA A 82 26.20 46.53 38.21
C ALA A 82 26.77 46.46 39.65
N GLY A 83 27.09 45.26 40.16
CA GLY A 83 27.66 45.01 41.49
C GLY A 83 29.02 44.31 41.41
N GLU A 84 29.84 44.43 42.47
CA GLU A 84 31.17 43.78 42.52
C GLU A 84 31.03 42.26 42.74
N VAL A 85 31.45 41.46 41.75
CA VAL A 85 31.51 40.00 41.87
C VAL A 85 32.89 39.60 42.40
N ASN A 86 32.92 38.79 43.47
CA ASN A 86 34.15 38.24 44.05
C ASN A 86 33.99 36.73 44.31
N PHE A 87 34.98 35.92 43.95
CA PHE A 87 34.92 34.46 44.10
C PHE A 87 35.76 34.01 45.30
N ASP A 88 35.18 33.22 46.20
CA ASP A 88 35.93 32.55 47.28
C ASP A 88 36.47 31.20 46.77
N SER A 89 37.73 31.18 46.34
CA SER A 89 38.37 30.01 45.73
C SER A 89 38.89 28.96 46.74
N GLU A 90 38.61 29.10 48.05
CA GLU A 90 39.05 28.13 49.07
C GLU A 90 37.98 27.08 49.45
N GLN A 91 36.81 27.05 48.79
CA GLN A 91 35.71 26.11 49.10
C GLN A 91 35.39 25.06 48.02
N THR A 92 36.14 24.95 46.92
CA THR A 92 35.82 24.05 45.80
C THR A 92 36.48 22.67 45.85
N ASP A 93 37.10 22.29 46.97
CA ASP A 93 37.69 20.95 47.15
C ASP A 93 37.21 20.33 48.47
N ALA A 94 35.89 20.08 48.56
CA ALA A 94 35.29 19.26 49.62
C ALA A 94 34.96 17.87 49.04
N GLY A 95 35.71 16.86 49.51
CA GLY A 95 35.50 15.46 49.18
C GLY A 95 34.09 14.99 49.52
N THR A 96 33.54 14.21 48.59
CA THR A 96 32.22 13.57 48.65
C THR A 96 32.06 12.69 49.89
N PHE A 97 30.95 12.89 50.62
CA PHE A 97 30.42 11.90 51.56
C PHE A 97 30.14 10.59 50.80
N SER A 98 30.61 9.46 51.31
CA SER A 98 30.37 8.14 50.70
C SER A 98 29.27 7.38 51.43
N ASP A 99 28.63 6.43 50.75
CA ASP A 99 27.56 5.59 51.33
C ASP A 99 28.02 4.78 52.56
N ASP A 100 29.33 4.57 52.71
CA ASP A 100 29.93 3.94 53.90
C ASP A 100 29.90 4.86 55.14
N ASP A 101 29.92 6.19 54.95
CA ASP A 101 29.83 7.18 56.04
C ASP A 101 28.39 7.27 56.59
N LEU A 102 27.39 7.09 55.72
CA LEU A 102 25.97 7.04 56.10
C LEU A 102 25.65 5.76 56.88
N ALA A 103 26.26 4.63 56.50
CA ALA A 103 26.13 3.35 57.21
C ALA A 103 26.76 3.38 58.62
N ALA A 104 27.90 4.06 58.80
CA ALA A 104 28.55 4.20 60.10
C ALA A 104 27.76 5.08 61.09
N ILE A 105 27.05 6.10 60.59
CA ILE A 105 26.19 6.98 61.40
C ILE A 105 24.88 6.27 61.79
N GLN A 106 24.30 5.48 60.88
CA GLN A 106 23.09 4.69 61.18
C GLN A 106 23.33 3.62 62.24
N ASP A 107 24.51 2.95 62.23
CA ASP A 107 24.90 1.99 63.28
C ASP A 107 25.18 2.67 64.64
N ALA A 108 25.71 3.91 64.64
CA ALA A 108 25.94 4.68 65.87
C ALA A 108 24.63 5.17 66.53
N ILE A 109 23.62 5.52 65.71
CA ILE A 109 22.28 5.92 66.17
C ILE A 109 21.50 4.70 66.70
N LEU A 110 21.55 3.55 66.01
CA LEU A 110 20.93 2.29 66.46
C LEU A 110 21.58 1.72 67.74
N GLY A 111 22.83 2.08 68.03
CA GLY A 111 23.56 1.74 69.25
C GLY A 111 23.35 2.71 70.44
N GLY A 112 22.69 3.84 70.23
CA GLY A 112 22.41 4.84 71.28
C GLY A 112 23.64 5.64 71.75
N ALA A 113 24.64 5.88 70.88
CA ALA A 113 25.82 6.68 71.19
C ALA A 113 25.71 8.13 70.65
N ASP A 114 26.27 9.10 71.39
CA ASP A 114 26.31 10.53 71.03
C ASP A 114 27.36 10.79 69.90
N PRO A 115 26.95 11.26 68.71
CA PRO A 115 27.83 11.48 67.56
C PRO A 115 28.93 12.54 67.76
N THR A 116 28.83 13.38 68.80
CA THR A 116 29.85 14.41 69.08
C THR A 116 31.11 13.89 69.79
N GLN A 117 31.15 12.59 70.14
CA GLN A 117 32.29 11.97 70.84
C GLN A 117 33.08 10.94 70.01
N ILE A 118 32.74 10.72 68.74
CA ILE A 118 33.33 9.63 67.91
C ILE A 118 34.42 10.13 66.94
N LEU A 119 34.60 11.46 66.78
CA LEU A 119 35.67 12.04 65.95
C LEU A 119 36.57 12.94 66.79
N GLU A 120 37.88 12.64 66.83
CA GLU A 120 38.88 13.49 67.49
C GLU A 120 39.26 14.70 66.63
N ALA A 121 39.40 15.84 67.30
CA ALA A 121 39.86 17.11 66.77
C ALA A 121 41.35 17.10 66.44
N THR A 122 41.74 17.77 65.36
CA THR A 122 43.15 18.13 65.10
C THR A 122 43.47 19.57 65.53
N ALA A 123 44.13 19.63 66.69
CA ALA A 123 45.38 20.34 66.98
C ALA A 123 45.45 21.88 67.10
N ALA A 124 45.58 22.30 68.38
CA ALA A 124 46.22 23.51 68.93
C ALA A 124 47.71 23.66 68.52
N GLY A 125 48.44 24.78 68.70
CA GLY A 125 48.32 26.04 69.45
C GLY A 125 49.61 26.86 69.16
N GLY A 126 49.98 28.00 69.75
CA GLY A 126 49.48 28.84 70.83
C GLY A 126 50.57 29.88 71.20
N GLY A 127 50.24 30.92 71.98
CA GLY A 127 51.22 31.61 72.83
C GLY A 127 51.09 33.14 73.01
N LEU A 128 50.75 33.52 74.26
CA LEU A 128 51.14 34.75 75.01
C LEU A 128 50.45 36.07 74.57
N GLY A 129 49.80 36.88 75.40
CA GLY A 129 49.54 36.93 76.84
C GLY A 129 49.14 38.37 77.24
N SER A 130 48.42 38.51 78.36
CA SER A 130 48.34 39.67 79.29
C SER A 130 46.93 40.24 79.56
N ALA A 131 46.40 39.88 80.75
CA ALA A 131 45.74 40.74 81.76
C ALA A 131 44.49 41.56 81.35
N ASN A 132 43.31 41.51 81.98
CA ASN A 132 42.83 41.23 83.35
C ASN A 132 41.32 40.85 83.24
N ALA A 133 40.82 39.78 83.87
CA ALA A 133 40.06 39.78 85.14
C ALA A 133 39.01 40.92 85.29
N GLY A 134 37.71 40.68 85.52
CA GLY A 134 37.04 39.45 85.96
C GLY A 134 35.52 39.58 86.06
N PHE A 135 34.92 38.46 86.45
CA PHE A 135 33.50 38.27 86.76
C PHE A 135 33.04 39.09 87.97
N VAL A 136 31.77 39.48 87.97
CA VAL A 136 31.03 39.81 89.19
C VAL A 136 30.53 38.49 89.80
N THR A 137 31.01 38.19 91.00
CA THR A 137 30.39 37.27 91.95
C THR A 137 29.88 38.12 93.11
N ILE A 138 28.64 37.90 93.54
CA ILE A 138 28.11 38.48 94.78
C ILE A 138 28.63 37.64 95.94
N ASP A 139 29.36 38.28 96.85
CA ASP A 139 29.60 37.75 98.20
C ASP A 139 29.11 38.79 99.21
N TYR A 140 28.18 38.37 100.08
CA TYR A 140 27.73 39.16 101.21
C TYR A 140 28.77 39.05 102.33
N ASN A 141 29.32 40.18 102.81
CA ASN A 141 29.54 40.41 104.24
C ASN A 141 29.92 41.87 104.56
N TYR A 142 29.13 42.46 105.47
CA TYR A 142 29.26 43.76 106.12
C TYR A 142 30.67 44.33 106.28
N THR A 143 30.89 45.59 105.87
CA THR A 143 31.20 46.75 106.75
C THR A 143 31.45 48.02 105.92
N GLN A 144 30.60 49.03 106.15
CA GLN A 144 30.70 50.48 105.85
C GLN A 144 31.98 51.03 105.19
N THR A 145 31.83 51.90 104.17
CA THR A 145 32.40 53.28 104.13
C THR A 145 31.97 54.03 102.86
N GLN A 146 31.41 55.23 103.05
CA GLN A 146 31.23 56.25 102.01
C GLN A 146 32.59 56.72 101.49
N PRO A 147 32.68 57.04 100.19
CA PRO A 147 33.24 58.33 99.83
C PRO A 147 32.47 59.06 98.72
N THR A 148 32.46 60.37 98.87
CA THR A 148 31.82 61.41 98.08
C THR A 148 32.67 61.87 96.89
N THR A 149 32.03 62.74 96.09
CA THR A 149 32.55 63.91 95.34
C THR A 149 32.56 63.80 93.81
N PHE A 150 32.47 64.87 92.99
CA PHE A 150 32.49 66.33 93.16
C PHE A 150 31.83 66.93 91.88
N PHE A 151 30.67 67.57 91.95
CA PHE A 151 30.32 68.75 91.13
C PHE A 151 29.21 69.54 91.82
N GLU A 152 29.53 70.79 92.15
CA GLU A 152 28.63 71.79 92.72
C GLU A 152 27.95 72.59 91.61
N THR A 153 26.66 72.88 91.77
CA THR A 153 26.06 74.12 91.26
C THR A 153 25.12 74.70 92.33
N SER A 154 25.66 75.68 93.06
CA SER A 154 25.06 76.89 93.61
C SER A 154 23.56 76.92 93.99
N GLY A 155 23.31 77.26 95.26
CA GLY A 155 21.99 77.54 95.81
C GLY A 155 21.39 78.90 95.45
N LEU A 156 20.11 79.02 95.78
CA LEU A 156 19.41 80.28 96.04
C LEU A 156 18.74 80.16 97.42
N ASP A 157 18.90 81.23 98.19
CA ASP A 157 18.47 81.40 99.57
C ASP A 157 16.93 81.44 99.76
N ASP A 158 16.52 80.84 100.87
CA ASP A 158 15.48 81.19 101.82
C ASP A 158 14.09 81.65 101.35
N GLU A 159 13.07 80.84 101.72
CA GLU A 159 12.05 81.32 102.65
C GLU A 159 11.52 80.15 103.50
N VAL A 160 11.98 80.06 104.76
CA VAL A 160 11.40 79.15 105.76
C VAL A 160 10.07 79.75 106.23
N ILE A 161 8.97 79.17 105.75
CA ILE A 161 7.65 79.29 106.39
C ILE A 161 7.36 77.94 107.06
N GLU A 162 7.37 77.93 108.40
CA GLU A 162 6.78 76.83 109.16
C GLU A 162 5.25 76.84 108.97
N GLU A 163 4.71 75.83 108.27
CA GLU A 163 3.34 75.37 108.46
C GLU A 163 3.33 73.86 108.73
N PRO A 164 2.56 73.37 109.73
CA PRO A 164 2.50 71.95 110.03
C PRO A 164 1.59 71.26 109.01
N ARG A 165 2.17 70.42 108.13
CA ARG A 165 1.39 69.46 107.34
C ARG A 165 1.65 68.05 107.80
N GLU A 166 0.61 67.45 108.37
CA GLU A 166 0.37 66.02 108.32
C GLU A 166 0.43 65.56 106.86
N GLU A 167 1.55 64.95 106.43
CA GLU A 167 1.57 64.18 105.18
C GLU A 167 0.84 62.86 105.42
N PHE A 168 -0.45 62.84 105.10
CA PHE A 168 -1.09 61.63 104.63
C PHE A 168 -0.27 61.12 103.44
N ARG A 169 0.43 59.98 103.59
CA ARG A 169 0.91 59.23 102.42
C ARG A 169 -0.32 58.78 101.64
N SER A 170 -0.68 59.53 100.60
CA SER A 170 -1.71 59.11 99.64
C SER A 170 -1.19 57.90 98.88
N ILE A 171 -1.89 56.77 98.96
CA ILE A 171 -1.63 55.61 98.10
C ILE A 171 -1.98 56.05 96.67
N THR A 172 -0.97 56.17 95.80
CA THR A 172 -1.16 56.37 94.36
C THR A 172 -1.32 55.01 93.68
N ARG A 173 -2.39 54.82 92.91
CA ARG A 173 -2.57 53.62 92.08
C ARG A 173 -1.57 53.61 90.93
N SER A 174 -1.30 52.44 90.36
CA SER A 174 -0.65 52.41 89.05
C SER A 174 -1.55 53.10 88.03
N SER A 175 -0.96 53.97 87.22
CA SER A 175 -1.70 54.65 86.14
C SER A 175 -2.23 53.66 85.12
N GLY A 176 -1.53 52.54 84.89
CA GLY A 176 -1.80 51.63 83.78
C GLY A 176 -1.80 52.36 82.43
N GLY A 177 -2.58 51.86 81.46
CA GLY A 177 -2.73 52.46 80.14
C GLY A 177 -1.56 52.22 79.17
N GLN A 178 -0.66 51.29 79.49
CA GLN A 178 0.31 50.77 78.52
C GLN A 178 -0.40 50.07 77.36
N SER A 179 0.27 49.97 76.22
CA SER A 179 -0.16 49.15 75.08
C SER A 179 0.85 48.03 74.85
N ILE A 180 0.36 46.83 74.60
CA ILE A 180 1.14 45.68 74.15
C ILE A 180 0.57 45.24 72.79
N SER A 181 1.43 45.13 71.79
CA SER A 181 1.03 44.76 70.43
C SER A 181 1.91 43.64 69.90
N GLU A 182 1.29 42.72 69.17
CA GLU A 182 1.92 41.60 68.47
C GLU A 182 1.47 41.56 67.02
N VAL A 183 2.37 41.11 66.15
CA VAL A 183 2.12 40.89 64.74
C VAL A 183 2.63 39.50 64.40
N LEU A 184 1.76 38.64 63.91
CA LEU A 184 2.07 37.28 63.44
C LEU A 184 1.55 37.13 62.01
N THR A 185 2.24 36.36 61.18
CA THR A 185 1.75 35.93 59.87
C THR A 185 1.41 34.45 59.97
N GLU A 186 0.33 34.03 59.34
CA GLU A 186 -0.08 32.64 59.28
C GLU A 186 1.00 31.74 58.64
N GLY A 187 0.91 30.43 58.90
CA GLY A 187 1.82 29.44 58.33
C GLY A 187 1.38 28.98 56.94
N SER A 188 2.17 28.10 56.31
CA SER A 188 1.80 27.42 55.07
C SER A 188 1.52 25.95 55.35
N ILE A 189 0.42 25.44 54.81
CA ILE A 189 0.11 24.01 54.81
C ILE A 189 1.12 23.26 53.94
N SER A 190 1.39 23.80 52.75
CA SER A 190 2.32 23.20 51.79
C SER A 190 3.75 23.12 52.31
N ASP A 191 4.21 24.15 53.04
CA ASP A 191 5.54 24.17 53.67
C ASP A 191 5.54 23.56 55.08
N ASN A 192 4.38 23.07 55.55
CA ASN A 192 4.18 22.46 56.86
C ASN A 192 4.75 23.31 58.02
N THR A 193 4.41 24.61 58.03
CA THR A 193 4.97 25.56 59.02
C THR A 193 4.07 25.79 60.24
N TYR A 194 2.84 25.27 60.30
CA TYR A 194 2.02 25.33 61.51
C TYR A 194 2.55 24.41 62.64
N PRO A 195 2.46 24.80 63.92
CA PRO A 195 1.95 26.08 64.43
C PRO A 195 2.96 27.24 64.38
N GLN A 196 2.48 28.46 64.23
CA GLN A 196 3.23 29.72 64.33
C GLN A 196 2.99 30.40 65.67
N SER A 197 4.02 31.01 66.28
CA SER A 197 3.89 31.67 67.60
C SER A 197 4.77 32.90 67.75
N ILE A 198 4.27 33.91 68.46
CA ILE A 198 5.00 35.12 68.83
C ILE A 198 4.73 35.48 70.29
N THR A 199 5.74 36.07 70.95
CA THR A 199 5.64 36.60 72.31
C THR A 199 6.13 38.04 72.34
N SER A 200 5.32 38.94 72.89
CA SER A 200 5.66 40.32 73.19
C SER A 200 5.59 40.55 74.69
N THR A 201 6.39 41.50 75.19
CA THR A 201 6.50 41.78 76.62
C THR A 201 6.42 43.27 76.88
N GLU A 202 5.63 43.69 77.87
CA GLU A 202 5.50 45.08 78.28
C GLU A 202 5.61 45.22 79.81
N THR A 203 6.33 46.24 80.29
CA THR A 203 6.50 46.45 81.74
C THR A 203 5.44 47.37 82.31
N ILE A 204 4.60 46.85 83.20
CA ILE A 204 3.58 47.65 83.90
C ILE A 204 4.16 48.23 85.18
N ILE A 205 4.29 49.56 85.18
CA ILE A 205 4.89 50.32 86.29
C ILE A 205 3.90 50.39 87.47
N ALA A 206 4.34 50.00 88.65
CA ALA A 206 3.57 50.09 89.88
C ALA A 206 3.45 51.54 90.38
N GLY A 207 2.36 51.82 91.10
CA GLY A 207 2.18 53.08 91.82
C GLY A 207 2.90 53.06 93.18
N SER A 208 2.15 53.27 94.26
CA SER A 208 2.66 53.22 95.63
C SER A 208 2.81 51.79 96.19
N LEU A 209 2.14 50.79 95.59
CA LEU A 209 2.11 49.39 96.03
C LEU A 209 2.52 48.46 94.88
N ALA A 210 3.15 47.35 95.23
CA ALA A 210 3.54 46.33 94.25
C ALA A 210 2.31 45.73 93.56
N LEU A 211 2.44 45.42 92.27
CA LEU A 211 1.40 44.78 91.45
C LEU A 211 1.35 43.27 91.73
N ALA A 212 0.15 42.69 91.73
CA ALA A 212 -0.07 41.27 91.92
C ALA A 212 -0.04 40.55 90.55
N SER A 213 1.02 39.78 90.27
CA SER A 213 1.20 39.09 88.98
C SER A 213 0.01 38.20 88.60
N ASN A 214 -0.52 37.43 89.55
CA ASN A 214 -1.66 36.52 89.32
C ASN A 214 -3.03 37.22 89.16
N SER A 215 -3.06 38.55 89.04
CA SER A 215 -4.29 39.32 88.90
C SER A 215 -4.53 39.90 87.51
N PHE A 216 -3.58 39.75 86.59
CA PHE A 216 -3.65 40.26 85.22
C PHE A 216 -4.47 39.32 84.35
N VAL A 217 -5.70 39.72 84.05
CA VAL A 217 -6.68 38.97 83.26
C VAL A 217 -7.43 39.94 82.33
N PRO A 218 -8.05 39.47 81.23
CA PRO A 218 -8.90 40.31 80.41
C PRO A 218 -10.01 41.01 81.23
N GLU A 219 -10.24 42.28 80.94
CA GLU A 219 -11.29 43.09 81.57
C GLU A 219 -12.67 42.53 81.23
N ALA A 220 -13.56 42.39 82.21
CA ALA A 220 -14.75 41.56 82.05
C ALA A 220 -15.74 42.05 80.96
N SER A 221 -15.86 43.37 80.76
CA SER A 221 -16.69 43.91 79.67
C SER A 221 -16.04 43.68 78.31
N SER A 222 -14.74 43.99 78.22
CA SER A 222 -13.90 43.75 77.05
C SER A 222 -13.90 42.27 76.64
N LEU A 223 -13.79 41.34 77.58
CA LEU A 223 -13.74 39.91 77.29
C LEU A 223 -15.07 39.39 76.74
N ALA A 224 -16.19 39.88 77.28
CA ALA A 224 -17.52 39.44 76.84
C ALA A 224 -17.84 39.91 75.41
N SER A 225 -17.45 41.14 75.04
CA SER A 225 -17.56 41.62 73.65
C SER A 225 -16.59 40.89 72.74
N LEU A 226 -15.33 40.72 73.15
CA LEU A 226 -14.30 40.05 72.36
C LEU A 226 -14.72 38.62 72.00
N LEU A 227 -15.13 37.82 73.00
CA LEU A 227 -15.56 36.44 72.74
C LEU A 227 -16.81 36.39 71.86
N SER A 228 -17.70 37.38 71.94
CA SER A 228 -18.87 37.44 71.06
C SER A 228 -18.49 37.71 69.61
N GLU A 229 -17.51 38.58 69.38
CA GLU A 229 -17.00 38.91 68.05
C GLU A 229 -16.15 37.77 67.50
N LEU A 230 -15.18 37.24 68.26
CA LEU A 230 -14.37 36.10 67.83
C LEU A 230 -15.21 34.87 67.42
N ASN A 231 -16.26 34.51 68.19
CA ASN A 231 -17.14 33.38 67.86
C ASN A 231 -18.09 33.65 66.68
N SER A 232 -18.29 34.92 66.32
CA SER A 232 -19.12 35.32 65.19
C SER A 232 -18.28 35.44 63.92
N ASP A 233 -17.05 35.93 64.07
CA ASP A 233 -16.35 36.57 62.97
C ASP A 233 -15.23 35.71 62.39
N ILE A 234 -14.65 34.82 63.20
CA ILE A 234 -13.50 34.00 62.84
C ILE A 234 -13.95 32.60 62.40
N THR A 235 -13.55 32.22 61.20
CA THR A 235 -13.70 30.86 60.65
C THR A 235 -12.33 30.29 60.31
N SER A 236 -12.26 28.99 60.07
CA SER A 236 -11.05 28.26 59.65
C SER A 236 -11.48 27.17 58.69
N SER A 237 -10.93 27.15 57.47
CA SER A 237 -11.37 26.35 56.35
C SER A 237 -12.90 26.37 56.15
N GLY A 238 -13.49 27.57 56.29
CA GLY A 238 -14.93 27.81 56.17
C GLY A 238 -15.81 27.33 57.34
N GLN A 239 -15.22 26.77 58.41
CA GLN A 239 -15.96 26.33 59.60
C GLN A 239 -15.83 27.32 60.76
N PRO A 240 -16.90 27.54 61.56
CA PRO A 240 -16.83 28.43 62.74
C PRO A 240 -15.82 27.96 63.80
N VAL A 241 -15.00 28.88 64.29
CA VAL A 241 -14.07 28.63 65.40
C VAL A 241 -14.74 29.01 66.73
N THR A 242 -14.74 28.11 67.70
CA THR A 242 -15.35 28.35 69.02
C THR A 242 -14.31 28.90 70.00
N PHE A 243 -14.46 30.17 70.38
CA PHE A 243 -13.58 30.86 71.32
C PHE A 243 -14.12 30.83 72.75
N THR A 244 -13.24 30.45 73.69
CA THR A 244 -13.51 30.49 75.13
C THR A 244 -12.32 31.09 75.88
N TYR A 245 -12.57 31.57 77.10
CA TYR A 245 -11.51 32.01 78.00
C TYR A 245 -11.32 30.98 79.11
N ASP A 246 -10.12 30.38 79.16
CA ASP A 246 -9.73 29.44 80.19
C ASP A 246 -9.04 30.17 81.35
N LEU A 247 -9.75 30.25 82.47
CA LEU A 247 -9.26 30.86 83.71
C LEU A 247 -8.09 30.10 84.35
N ALA A 248 -7.92 28.80 84.07
CA ALA A 248 -6.87 27.99 84.67
C ALA A 248 -5.51 28.26 84.03
N SER A 249 -5.48 28.43 82.71
CA SER A 249 -4.29 28.78 81.92
C SER A 249 -4.14 30.27 81.66
N ASN A 250 -5.15 31.09 81.98
CA ASN A 250 -5.18 32.53 81.68
C ASN A 250 -5.06 32.81 80.17
N SER A 251 -5.83 32.07 79.36
CA SER A 251 -5.70 32.09 77.90
C SER A 251 -7.04 32.18 77.20
N ILE A 252 -7.09 32.89 76.08
CA ILE A 252 -8.21 32.85 75.13
C ILE A 252 -7.88 31.77 74.11
N VAL A 253 -8.77 30.79 73.93
CA VAL A 253 -8.54 29.62 73.08
C VAL A 253 -9.70 29.45 72.11
N GLY A 254 -9.39 29.46 70.82
CA GLY A 254 -10.27 29.13 69.70
C GLY A 254 -10.05 27.69 69.25
N VAL A 255 -11.12 26.90 69.22
CA VAL A 255 -11.07 25.51 68.76
C VAL A 255 -12.07 25.25 67.63
N GLN A 256 -11.66 24.45 66.66
CA GLN A 256 -12.53 23.86 65.64
C GLN A 256 -12.72 22.38 66.02
N GLY A 257 -13.90 22.02 66.52
CA GLY A 257 -14.14 20.68 67.06
C GLY A 257 -13.30 20.39 68.32
N THR A 258 -12.23 19.61 68.20
CA THR A 258 -11.25 19.34 69.26
C THR A 258 -9.90 20.00 69.03
N ASP A 259 -9.68 20.54 67.84
CA ASP A 259 -8.38 21.00 67.40
C ASP A 259 -8.26 22.51 67.62
N GLU A 260 -7.08 22.93 68.04
CA GLU A 260 -6.80 24.33 68.36
C GLU A 260 -6.49 25.10 67.08
N VAL A 261 -7.09 26.27 66.91
CA VAL A 261 -6.85 27.17 65.78
C VAL A 261 -6.00 28.35 66.23
N LEU A 262 -6.44 29.06 67.28
CA LEU A 262 -5.77 30.25 67.82
C LEU A 262 -5.76 30.21 69.35
N ARG A 263 -4.61 30.52 69.95
CA ARG A 263 -4.44 30.69 71.40
C ARG A 263 -3.73 32.00 71.70
N ILE A 264 -4.25 32.73 72.68
CA ILE A 264 -3.63 33.93 73.22
C ILE A 264 -3.42 33.70 74.73
N ASP A 265 -2.18 33.40 75.12
CA ASP A 265 -1.76 33.24 76.52
C ASP A 265 -1.36 34.59 77.12
N ILE A 266 -1.81 34.85 78.34
CA ILE A 266 -1.50 36.06 79.09
C ILE A 266 -0.70 35.64 80.32
N ASP A 267 0.59 35.94 80.34
CA ASP A 267 1.45 35.68 81.49
C ASP A 267 1.91 36.99 82.12
N ALA A 268 2.03 37.00 83.45
CA ALA A 268 2.48 38.17 84.18
C ALA A 268 3.48 37.73 85.25
N VAL A 269 4.69 38.26 85.19
CA VAL A 269 5.77 37.91 86.12
C VAL A 269 6.18 39.15 86.92
N SER A 270 6.37 39.01 88.23
CA SER A 270 6.77 40.13 89.07
C SER A 270 8.22 40.56 88.82
N VAL A 271 8.44 41.85 88.55
CA VAL A 271 9.77 42.47 88.40
C VAL A 271 9.92 43.58 89.44
N GLY A 272 10.39 43.22 90.63
CA GLY A 272 10.44 44.14 91.78
C GLY A 272 9.02 44.48 92.26
N ASN A 273 8.65 45.76 92.22
CA ASN A 273 7.27 46.20 92.49
C ASN A 273 6.39 46.20 91.24
N ASN A 274 6.99 46.19 90.05
CA ASN A 274 6.32 46.19 88.75
C ASN A 274 5.95 44.76 88.35
N ILE A 275 5.28 44.62 87.21
CA ILE A 275 5.20 43.33 86.51
C ILE A 275 5.71 43.48 85.07
N GLU A 276 6.20 42.38 84.53
CA GLU A 276 6.39 42.17 83.09
C GLU A 276 5.20 41.35 82.61
N LEU A 277 4.38 41.93 81.75
CA LEU A 277 3.24 41.29 81.11
C LEU A 277 3.73 40.71 79.78
N SER A 278 3.61 39.41 79.59
CA SER A 278 3.89 38.72 78.34
C SER A 278 2.57 38.31 77.70
N LEU A 279 2.40 38.66 76.44
CA LEU A 279 1.36 38.11 75.59
C LEU A 279 2.02 37.04 74.73
N THR A 280 1.36 35.93 74.46
CA THR A 280 1.87 34.91 73.53
C THR A 280 0.73 34.42 72.68
N THR A 281 0.83 34.68 71.39
CA THR A 281 -0.16 34.24 70.40
C THR A 281 0.38 33.03 69.65
N THR A 282 -0.42 31.98 69.52
CA THR A 282 -0.10 30.77 68.75
C THR A 282 -1.24 30.46 67.78
N ILE A 283 -0.91 30.33 66.50
CA ILE A 283 -1.83 29.89 65.43
C ILE A 283 -1.43 28.47 65.04
N SER A 284 -2.36 27.54 65.12
CA SER A 284 -2.11 26.11 64.87
C SER A 284 -2.81 25.56 63.64
N GLN A 285 -3.77 26.32 63.08
CA GLN A 285 -4.50 26.05 61.85
C GLN A 285 -4.77 27.38 61.16
N PRO A 286 -4.95 27.39 59.82
CA PRO A 286 -5.29 28.60 59.08
C PRO A 286 -6.58 29.23 59.59
N ILE A 287 -6.66 30.55 59.53
CA ILE A 287 -7.85 31.32 59.86
C ILE A 287 -8.33 32.03 58.61
N ASP A 288 -9.62 31.93 58.30
CA ASP A 288 -10.14 32.57 57.10
C ASP A 288 -10.10 34.11 57.25
N HIS A 289 -9.37 34.78 56.36
CA HIS A 289 -9.27 36.23 56.23
C HIS A 289 -10.48 36.86 55.51
N VAL A 290 -11.65 36.21 55.62
CA VAL A 290 -12.90 36.61 54.99
C VAL A 290 -13.70 37.56 55.89
N PRO A 291 -13.98 38.81 55.46
CA PRO A 291 -14.71 39.76 56.29
C PRO A 291 -16.16 39.31 56.54
N SER A 292 -16.51 39.00 57.79
CA SER A 292 -17.85 38.53 58.14
C SER A 292 -18.72 39.58 58.86
N VAL A 293 -18.16 40.55 59.59
CA VAL A 293 -18.81 41.83 59.99
C VAL A 293 -17.76 42.87 60.45
N GLY A 294 -18.17 44.15 60.50
CA GLY A 294 -17.26 45.30 60.62
C GLY A 294 -17.24 46.00 61.99
N GLY A 295 -16.02 46.30 62.44
CA GLY A 295 -15.67 47.32 63.44
C GLY A 295 -16.02 46.95 64.89
N GLY A 296 -15.01 46.73 65.71
CA GLY A 296 -15.16 46.33 67.10
C GLY A 296 -13.81 46.04 67.75
N GLN A 297 -13.77 45.00 68.55
CA GLN A 297 -12.55 44.40 69.10
C GLN A 297 -11.88 43.45 68.12
N VAL A 298 -12.64 42.80 67.23
CA VAL A 298 -12.14 42.05 66.08
C VAL A 298 -12.40 42.89 64.83
N SER A 299 -11.38 43.14 64.01
CA SER A 299 -11.55 43.89 62.77
C SER A 299 -10.63 43.41 61.66
N TYR A 300 -11.11 43.48 60.42
CA TYR A 300 -10.38 43.11 59.21
C TYR A 300 -9.89 44.36 58.47
N THR A 301 -8.60 44.39 58.12
CA THR A 301 -8.00 45.45 57.31
C THR A 301 -7.18 44.84 56.17
N GLY A 302 -7.82 44.58 55.02
CA GLY A 302 -7.21 43.76 53.97
C GLY A 302 -6.92 42.37 54.54
N ASP A 303 -5.70 41.89 54.35
CA ASP A 303 -5.24 40.56 54.72
C ASP A 303 -4.80 40.50 56.20
N GLN A 304 -5.39 41.33 57.07
CA GLN A 304 -5.01 41.43 58.48
C GLN A 304 -6.24 41.38 59.39
N ILE A 305 -6.20 40.48 60.37
CA ILE A 305 -7.16 40.37 61.47
C ILE A 305 -6.55 41.05 62.70
N ASP A 306 -7.17 42.13 63.17
CA ASP A 306 -6.82 42.81 64.40
C ASP A 306 -7.76 42.40 65.54
N ILE A 307 -7.19 41.91 66.63
CA ILE A 307 -7.87 41.49 67.86
C ILE A 307 -7.42 42.40 69.00
N THR A 308 -8.32 43.20 69.55
CA THR A 308 -8.02 44.20 70.59
C THR A 308 -8.82 43.97 71.87
N PHE A 309 -8.16 43.99 73.01
CA PHE A 309 -8.82 43.82 74.31
C PHE A 309 -8.03 44.46 75.44
N ASP A 310 -8.74 44.76 76.53
CA ASP A 310 -8.15 45.36 77.70
C ASP A 310 -7.79 44.31 78.75
N ILE A 311 -6.60 44.42 79.36
CA ILE A 311 -6.12 43.59 80.46
C ILE A 311 -6.14 44.43 81.74
N GLN A 312 -6.82 43.93 82.76
CA GLN A 312 -6.91 44.56 84.07
C GLN A 312 -6.06 43.80 85.09
N GLY A 313 -5.39 44.52 85.98
CA GLY A 313 -4.64 43.97 87.10
C GLY A 313 -4.93 44.73 88.39
N VAL A 314 -4.52 44.18 89.53
CA VAL A 314 -4.60 44.87 90.83
C VAL A 314 -3.25 44.98 91.50
N ASP A 315 -3.11 45.98 92.38
CA ASP A 315 -2.03 46.00 93.35
C ASP A 315 -2.24 44.97 94.47
N THR A 316 -1.20 44.76 95.28
CA THR A 316 -1.21 43.85 96.44
C THR A 316 -2.25 44.20 97.52
N ALA A 317 -2.91 45.36 97.45
CA ALA A 317 -4.04 45.75 98.29
C ALA A 317 -5.41 45.61 97.60
N GLY A 318 -5.43 45.08 96.36
CA GLY A 318 -6.65 44.86 95.58
C GLY A 318 -7.17 46.09 94.85
N ASN A 319 -6.38 47.16 94.72
CA ASN A 319 -6.79 48.31 93.91
C ASN A 319 -6.50 48.04 92.43
N PRO A 320 -7.47 48.22 91.51
CA PRO A 320 -7.24 48.03 90.08
C PRO A 320 -6.35 49.13 89.49
N LEU A 321 -5.77 48.86 88.31
CA LEU A 321 -5.11 49.89 87.50
C LEU A 321 -6.08 51.04 87.22
N ALA A 322 -5.57 52.27 87.14
CA ALA A 322 -6.41 53.43 86.83
C ALA A 322 -6.92 53.39 85.37
N THR A 323 -6.12 52.85 84.46
CA THR A 323 -6.48 52.55 83.07
C THR A 323 -6.00 51.14 82.75
N PRO A 324 -6.85 50.24 82.19
CA PRO A 324 -6.41 48.92 81.74
C PRO A 324 -5.24 48.99 80.75
N VAL A 325 -4.50 47.89 80.61
CA VAL A 325 -3.49 47.73 79.56
C VAL A 325 -4.21 47.35 78.27
N ASN A 326 -3.92 48.05 77.17
CA ASN A 326 -4.51 47.75 75.87
C ASN A 326 -3.66 46.69 75.16
N ALA A 327 -4.24 45.53 74.84
CA ALA A 327 -3.60 44.48 74.08
C ALA A 327 -4.13 44.47 72.64
N GLN A 328 -3.24 44.32 71.67
CA GLN A 328 -3.57 44.14 70.26
C GLN A 328 -2.79 42.95 69.70
N VAL A 329 -3.49 42.00 69.10
CA VAL A 329 -2.93 40.90 68.31
C VAL A 329 -3.33 41.15 66.87
N SER A 330 -2.35 41.28 65.98
CA SER A 330 -2.56 41.42 64.56
C SER A 330 -2.09 40.13 63.88
N VAL A 331 -2.99 39.44 63.17
CA VAL A 331 -2.70 38.26 62.38
C VAL A 331 -2.76 38.66 60.91
N PHE A 332 -1.65 38.50 60.18
CA PHE A 332 -1.61 38.65 58.73
C PHE A 332 -1.86 37.30 58.07
N ASP A 333 -2.58 37.36 56.95
CA ASP A 333 -2.80 36.25 56.05
C ASP A 333 -1.47 35.66 55.59
N GLY A 334 -1.50 34.38 55.29
CA GLY A 334 -0.35 33.64 54.83
C GLY A 334 -0.03 33.90 53.35
N ILE A 335 0.66 32.94 52.77
CA ILE A 335 0.94 32.83 51.34
C ILE A 335 -0.33 32.36 50.60
N ASP A 336 -0.77 33.15 49.61
CA ASP A 336 -1.83 32.82 48.63
C ASP A 336 -1.52 31.51 47.87
N PRO A 337 -2.52 30.79 47.35
CA PRO A 337 -2.31 29.67 46.45
C PRO A 337 -1.55 30.12 45.20
N SER A 338 -0.58 29.31 44.78
CA SER A 338 0.23 29.59 43.58
C SER A 338 0.14 28.47 42.57
N VAL A 339 0.23 28.84 41.29
CA VAL A 339 0.00 27.91 40.18
C VAL A 339 1.24 27.10 39.84
N GLU A 340 1.02 25.82 39.54
CA GLU A 340 2.03 24.95 38.95
C GLU A 340 1.71 24.72 37.48
N SER A 341 2.72 24.75 36.60
CA SER A 341 2.47 24.52 35.17
C SER A 341 2.09 23.07 34.92
N VAL A 342 0.94 22.85 34.29
CA VAL A 342 0.47 21.52 33.92
C VAL A 342 0.54 21.33 32.41
N ASN A 343 1.35 20.36 31.98
CA ASN A 343 1.45 19.94 30.59
C ASN A 343 1.30 18.42 30.55
N ILE A 344 0.16 17.95 30.05
CA ILE A 344 -0.16 16.54 29.88
C ILE A 344 0.16 16.18 28.43
N THR A 345 0.94 15.12 28.24
CA THR A 345 1.18 14.51 26.93
C THR A 345 0.64 13.09 26.97
N ASN A 346 -0.26 12.73 26.07
CA ASN A 346 -0.72 11.37 25.88
C ASN A 346 -0.53 10.98 24.41
N VAL A 347 -0.30 9.70 24.16
CA VAL A 347 -0.47 9.12 22.83
C VAL A 347 -1.89 8.57 22.78
N GLU A 348 -2.58 8.72 21.66
CA GLU A 348 -3.97 8.27 21.53
C GLU A 348 -4.20 6.81 21.96
N THR A 349 -3.28 5.92 21.60
CA THR A 349 -3.27 4.49 21.97
C THR A 349 -3.12 4.23 23.47
N SER A 350 -2.77 5.24 24.27
CA SER A 350 -2.48 5.09 25.69
C SER A 350 -3.72 5.33 26.56
N SER A 351 -4.13 4.28 27.26
CA SER A 351 -5.19 4.30 28.28
C SER A 351 -4.67 4.52 29.72
N SER A 352 -3.40 4.88 29.88
CA SER A 352 -2.82 5.08 31.21
C SER A 352 -3.36 6.34 31.87
N THR A 353 -3.77 6.23 33.13
CA THR A 353 -4.13 7.37 33.96
C THR A 353 -2.91 8.27 34.20
N ILE A 354 -3.08 9.59 33.98
CA ILE A 354 -2.06 10.62 34.25
C ILE A 354 -2.54 11.48 35.42
N GLU A 355 -1.75 11.54 36.49
CA GLU A 355 -2.04 12.30 37.71
C GLU A 355 -0.89 13.28 38.02
N GLY A 356 -1.20 14.40 38.66
CA GLY A 356 -0.22 15.40 39.04
C GLY A 356 -0.82 16.52 39.87
N THR A 357 -0.04 17.56 40.16
CA THR A 357 -0.45 18.76 40.88
C THR A 357 -0.61 19.94 39.93
N PHE A 358 -1.56 20.84 40.20
CA PHE A 358 -1.80 22.06 39.42
C PHE A 358 -1.65 23.35 40.25
N SER A 359 -1.53 23.23 41.57
CA SER A 359 -1.40 24.33 42.51
C SER A 359 -0.60 23.91 43.73
N ASN A 360 0.20 24.83 44.25
CA ASN A 360 0.59 24.83 45.65
C ASN A 360 -0.53 25.51 46.44
N ILE A 361 -1.01 24.84 47.49
CA ILE A 361 -2.21 25.22 48.23
C ILE A 361 -1.98 26.47 49.11
N GLY A 362 -0.73 26.87 49.36
CA GLY A 362 -0.43 28.05 50.17
C GLY A 362 -0.67 27.82 51.66
N SER A 363 -1.52 28.66 52.26
CA SER A 363 -1.70 28.77 53.71
C SER A 363 -2.98 28.17 54.25
N ASP A 364 -4.03 28.12 53.43
CA ASP A 364 -5.28 27.40 53.70
C ASP A 364 -5.60 26.42 52.55
N ILE A 365 -6.43 25.43 52.82
CA ILE A 365 -6.89 24.47 51.83
C ILE A 365 -7.72 25.15 50.73
N LEU A 366 -7.77 24.54 49.54
CA LEU A 366 -8.57 25.10 48.45
C LEU A 366 -10.07 24.94 48.75
N GLN A 367 -10.81 26.03 48.61
CA GLN A 367 -12.27 26.02 48.62
C GLN A 367 -12.83 25.43 47.33
N SER A 368 -12.23 25.78 46.18
CA SER A 368 -12.64 25.26 44.88
C SER A 368 -11.51 25.29 43.85
N ALA A 369 -11.51 24.31 42.95
CA ALA A 369 -10.74 24.32 41.72
C ALA A 369 -11.67 23.91 40.57
N VAL A 370 -11.96 24.85 39.67
CA VAL A 370 -12.98 24.65 38.63
C VAL A 370 -12.44 25.02 37.25
N PHE A 371 -12.87 24.28 36.24
CA PHE A 371 -12.67 24.64 34.84
C PHE A 371 -13.58 25.80 34.44
N ASP A 372 -13.07 26.69 33.59
CA ASP A 372 -13.90 27.66 32.89
C ASP A 372 -14.76 26.93 31.83
N ALA A 373 -16.04 27.29 31.74
CA ALA A 373 -16.97 26.67 30.79
C ALA A 373 -16.57 26.88 29.32
N SER A 374 -15.78 27.92 29.01
CA SER A 374 -15.21 28.15 27.67
C SER A 374 -14.22 27.07 27.22
N ALA A 375 -13.72 26.24 28.14
CA ALA A 375 -12.90 25.09 27.80
C ALA A 375 -13.63 24.07 26.90
N LEU A 376 -14.96 24.00 26.99
CA LEU A 376 -15.77 23.04 26.22
C LEU A 376 -15.74 23.30 24.72
N ASP A 377 -15.63 24.57 24.31
CA ASP A 377 -15.61 24.96 22.89
C ASP A 377 -14.41 24.37 22.13
N GLN A 378 -13.35 23.97 22.84
CA GLN A 378 -12.16 23.36 22.23
C GLN A 378 -12.36 21.90 21.79
N PHE A 379 -13.43 21.24 22.25
CA PHE A 379 -13.78 19.88 21.86
C PHE A 379 -14.84 19.83 20.75
N ASP A 380 -15.28 20.97 20.23
CA ASP A 380 -16.31 21.03 19.20
C ASP A 380 -15.82 20.45 17.87
N GLY A 381 -16.60 19.52 17.32
CA GLY A 381 -16.33 18.91 16.01
C GLY A 381 -15.35 17.75 16.04
N LEU A 382 -14.82 17.38 17.22
CA LEU A 382 -14.03 16.17 17.38
C LEU A 382 -14.90 14.92 17.15
N LEU A 383 -14.31 13.94 16.50
CA LEU A 383 -14.89 12.62 16.33
C LEU A 383 -14.22 11.65 17.32
N SER A 384 -14.76 10.43 17.40
CA SER A 384 -14.09 9.26 17.98
C SER A 384 -14.72 8.01 17.34
N ASP A 385 -13.92 7.16 16.72
CA ASP A 385 -14.34 6.06 15.84
C ASP A 385 -15.41 6.45 14.81
N ASN A 386 -15.17 7.55 14.07
CA ASN A 386 -16.08 8.17 13.11
C ASN A 386 -17.44 8.59 13.70
N GLN A 387 -17.54 8.72 15.03
CA GLN A 387 -18.75 9.13 15.72
C GLN A 387 -18.58 10.52 16.35
N ASN A 388 -19.62 11.36 16.23
CA ASN A 388 -19.62 12.68 16.87
C ASN A 388 -19.42 12.58 18.38
N THR A 389 -18.57 13.44 18.94
CA THR A 389 -18.39 13.55 20.38
C THR A 389 -19.20 14.71 20.99
N LEU A 390 -19.28 14.74 22.32
CA LEU A 390 -19.88 15.80 23.11
C LEU A 390 -19.12 15.96 24.43
N ALA A 391 -18.52 17.14 24.64
CA ALA A 391 -17.91 17.53 25.89
C ALA A 391 -18.94 18.08 26.88
N ARG A 392 -18.76 17.76 28.18
CA ARG A 392 -19.62 18.22 29.26
C ARG A 392 -18.77 18.59 30.48
N LEU A 393 -19.12 19.71 31.11
CA LEU A 393 -18.61 20.10 32.42
C LEU A 393 -19.57 19.60 33.51
N SER A 394 -19.03 19.10 34.63
CA SER A 394 -19.80 18.70 35.81
C SER A 394 -20.51 19.90 36.46
N ASP A 395 -21.57 19.63 37.23
CA ASP A 395 -22.36 20.68 37.90
C ASP A 395 -21.53 21.51 38.91
N ASP A 396 -20.48 20.90 39.48
CA ASP A 396 -19.52 21.54 40.39
C ASP A 396 -18.33 22.19 39.67
N GLY A 397 -18.23 22.06 38.35
CA GLY A 397 -17.15 22.65 37.54
C GLY A 397 -15.80 21.92 37.62
N THR A 398 -15.70 20.80 38.34
CA THR A 398 -14.41 20.12 38.61
C THR A 398 -13.99 19.12 37.55
N THR A 399 -14.92 18.64 36.69
CA THR A 399 -14.66 17.54 35.77
C THR A 399 -15.17 17.84 34.37
N ILE A 400 -14.31 17.70 33.37
CA ILE A 400 -14.68 17.68 31.95
C ILE A 400 -14.71 16.22 31.47
N THR A 401 -15.80 15.82 30.84
CA THR A 401 -15.95 14.51 30.20
C THR A 401 -16.29 14.69 28.73
N LEU A 402 -15.48 14.09 27.84
CA LEU A 402 -15.78 13.92 26.43
C LEU A 402 -16.42 12.55 26.22
N SER A 403 -17.53 12.49 25.49
CA SER A 403 -18.26 11.24 25.26
C SER A 403 -18.85 11.13 23.87
N ILE A 404 -19.08 9.90 23.39
CA ILE A 404 -19.77 9.65 22.13
C ILE A 404 -21.22 10.16 22.22
N GLN A 405 -21.58 11.06 21.31
CA GLN A 405 -22.87 11.72 21.28
C GLN A 405 -24.00 10.69 21.10
N GLY A 406 -24.93 10.65 22.07
CA GLY A 406 -26.10 9.76 22.04
C GLY A 406 -25.89 8.37 22.64
N ARG A 407 -24.64 7.94 22.86
CA ARG A 407 -24.31 6.67 23.56
C ARG A 407 -23.80 6.89 24.97
N GLY A 408 -23.06 7.97 25.21
CA GLY A 408 -22.48 8.31 26.50
C GLY A 408 -21.27 7.46 26.89
N GLU A 409 -20.69 6.72 25.93
CA GLU A 409 -19.38 6.08 26.09
C GLU A 409 -18.31 7.18 26.24
N VAL A 410 -17.45 7.05 27.24
CA VAL A 410 -16.47 8.09 27.60
C VAL A 410 -15.23 7.96 26.73
N VAL A 411 -14.85 9.05 26.07
CA VAL A 411 -13.64 9.13 25.23
C VAL A 411 -12.45 9.59 26.07
N LEU A 412 -12.62 10.71 26.79
CA LEU A 412 -11.65 11.14 27.80
C LEU A 412 -12.34 11.83 28.98
N THR A 413 -11.64 11.89 30.12
CA THR A 413 -12.04 12.63 31.32
C THR A 413 -10.85 13.34 31.93
N ILE A 414 -11.06 14.58 32.39
CA ILE A 414 -10.12 15.29 33.25
C ILE A 414 -10.86 15.86 34.47
N SER A 415 -10.30 15.65 35.66
CA SER A 415 -10.87 16.13 36.94
C SER A 415 -9.84 16.87 37.79
N LEU A 416 -10.32 17.82 38.59
CA LEU A 416 -9.57 18.60 39.58
C LEU A 416 -10.07 18.29 40.99
N ASP A 417 -9.16 18.20 41.94
CA ASP A 417 -9.47 18.07 43.36
C ASP A 417 -8.98 19.31 44.15
N THR A 418 -9.64 19.57 45.28
CA THR A 418 -9.32 20.62 46.25
C THR A 418 -8.00 20.38 47.01
N ASP A 419 -7.41 19.20 46.90
CA ASP A 419 -6.03 18.96 47.37
C ASP A 419 -4.96 19.43 46.37
N GLY A 420 -5.35 20.14 45.30
CA GLY A 420 -4.43 20.67 44.29
C GLY A 420 -4.00 19.65 43.24
N THR A 421 -4.61 18.46 43.20
CA THR A 421 -4.28 17.40 42.23
C THR A 421 -5.26 17.32 41.06
N TYR A 422 -4.77 16.90 39.90
CA TYR A 422 -5.59 16.58 38.74
C TYR A 422 -5.44 15.11 38.34
N LYS A 423 -6.44 14.61 37.61
CA LYS A 423 -6.43 13.28 37.00
C LYS A 423 -6.95 13.34 35.56
N PHE A 424 -6.21 12.77 34.61
CA PHE A 424 -6.56 12.64 33.20
C PHE A 424 -6.61 11.18 32.78
N GLU A 425 -7.67 10.78 32.08
CA GLU A 425 -7.86 9.43 31.56
C GLU A 425 -8.46 9.50 30.14
N GLN A 426 -7.80 8.85 29.18
CA GLN A 426 -8.32 8.59 27.84
C GLN A 426 -8.70 7.11 27.74
N SER A 427 -9.83 6.83 27.10
CA SER A 427 -10.39 5.47 27.01
C SER A 427 -10.79 5.06 25.60
N ASN A 428 -10.95 6.02 24.68
CA ASN A 428 -11.18 5.78 23.26
C ASN A 428 -10.34 6.78 22.43
N PRO A 429 -10.05 6.46 21.16
CA PRO A 429 -9.42 7.36 20.19
C PRO A 429 -10.15 8.67 19.98
N ILE A 430 -9.47 9.66 19.41
CA ILE A 430 -9.97 10.94 18.94
C ILE A 430 -9.28 11.29 17.64
N GLU A 431 -10.01 11.32 16.53
CA GLU A 431 -9.43 11.51 15.20
C GLU A 431 -8.72 12.86 15.04
N GLN A 432 -7.50 12.78 14.51
CA GLN A 432 -6.58 13.88 14.30
C GLN A 432 -6.52 14.24 12.81
N VAL A 433 -7.67 14.60 12.25
CA VAL A 433 -7.82 14.84 10.79
C VAL A 433 -6.87 15.95 10.28
N GLY A 434 -5.83 15.54 9.55
CA GLY A 434 -4.87 16.43 8.89
C GLY A 434 -3.78 17.01 9.81
N THR A 435 -3.62 16.47 11.02
CA THR A 435 -2.57 16.87 11.98
C THR A 435 -2.16 15.70 12.86
N ASP A 436 -0.87 15.48 13.10
CA ASP A 436 -0.41 14.37 13.96
C ASP A 436 -0.58 14.62 15.48
N SER A 437 -1.33 15.66 15.87
CA SER A 437 -1.59 15.96 17.29
C SER A 437 -2.75 16.93 17.50
N LEU A 438 -3.51 16.71 18.57
CA LEU A 438 -4.51 17.63 19.10
C LEU A 438 -4.01 18.29 20.38
N THR A 439 -4.18 19.61 20.49
CA THR A 439 -3.77 20.37 21.69
C THR A 439 -4.93 21.14 22.28
N PHE A 440 -5.14 21.00 23.59
CA PHE A 440 -6.15 21.69 24.37
C PHE A 440 -5.50 22.54 25.46
N ALA A 441 -6.00 23.74 25.69
CA ALA A 441 -5.55 24.64 26.74
C ALA A 441 -6.74 24.96 27.65
N LEU A 442 -6.91 24.21 28.74
CA LEU A 442 -8.11 24.24 29.58
C LEU A 442 -7.91 25.24 30.75
N PRO A 443 -8.53 26.44 30.70
CA PRO A 443 -8.39 27.40 31.78
C PRO A 443 -9.11 26.94 33.05
N ILE A 444 -8.46 27.15 34.20
CA ILE A 444 -8.98 26.83 35.53
C ILE A 444 -8.91 28.05 36.46
N THR A 445 -9.84 28.11 37.40
CA THR A 445 -9.86 29.09 38.49
C THR A 445 -9.78 28.36 39.82
N ILE A 446 -8.87 28.81 40.68
CA ILE A 446 -8.56 28.21 41.97
C ILE A 446 -8.85 29.26 43.03
N THR A 447 -9.58 28.87 44.07
CA THR A 447 -9.96 29.74 45.19
C THR A 447 -9.75 28.99 46.49
N ASP A 448 -9.07 29.59 47.45
CA ASP A 448 -8.94 29.06 48.81
C ASP A 448 -10.06 29.59 49.73
N PHE A 449 -9.99 29.32 51.03
CA PHE A 449 -10.99 29.77 51.99
C PHE A 449 -10.82 31.23 52.42
N ASP A 450 -9.66 31.85 52.15
CA ASP A 450 -9.40 33.29 52.30
C ASP A 450 -10.01 34.11 51.15
N GLN A 451 -10.46 33.43 50.10
CA GLN A 451 -10.98 33.96 48.83
C GLN A 451 -9.90 34.57 47.94
N ASP A 452 -8.66 34.15 48.12
CA ASP A 452 -7.62 34.42 47.14
C ASP A 452 -7.89 33.63 45.87
N VAL A 453 -7.78 34.31 44.74
CA VAL A 453 -8.10 33.75 43.43
C VAL A 453 -6.88 33.74 42.55
N VAL A 454 -6.50 32.54 42.10
CA VAL A 454 -5.47 32.37 41.08
C VAL A 454 -6.02 31.59 39.88
N THR A 455 -5.57 31.96 38.69
CA THR A 455 -5.97 31.31 37.44
C THR A 455 -4.80 30.55 36.86
N ASN A 456 -5.07 29.37 36.30
CA ASN A 456 -4.07 28.55 35.62
C ASN A 456 -4.63 28.00 34.31
N THR A 457 -3.81 27.28 33.54
CA THR A 457 -4.24 26.56 32.35
C THR A 457 -3.61 25.18 32.34
N ILE A 458 -4.44 24.16 32.15
CA ILE A 458 -3.99 22.79 31.93
C ILE A 458 -3.84 22.58 30.43
N ASN A 459 -2.60 22.41 29.98
CA ASN A 459 -2.32 22.08 28.59
C ASN A 459 -2.34 20.57 28.42
N ILE A 460 -3.06 20.08 27.41
CA ILE A 460 -3.10 18.68 27.02
C ILE A 460 -2.68 18.60 25.56
N ALA A 461 -1.71 17.74 25.25
CA ALA A 461 -1.35 17.37 23.89
C ALA A 461 -1.59 15.86 23.73
N ILE A 462 -2.45 15.49 22.80
CA ILE A 462 -2.69 14.10 22.39
C ILE A 462 -2.01 13.94 21.04
N THR A 463 -0.94 13.16 20.99
CA THR A 463 -0.30 12.81 19.72
C THR A 463 -1.05 11.66 19.07
N ASP A 464 -0.98 11.65 17.75
CA ASP A 464 -1.40 10.55 16.91
C ASP A 464 -0.77 9.22 17.34
N GLY A 465 -1.50 8.15 17.07
CA GLY A 465 -1.17 6.79 17.44
C GLY A 465 -0.28 6.06 16.42
N ASP A 466 -0.45 4.75 16.40
CA ASP A 466 0.23 3.87 15.45
C ASP A 466 -0.71 3.63 14.25
N SER A 467 -0.23 3.88 13.03
CA SER A 467 -0.97 3.59 11.80
C SER A 467 -1.33 2.08 11.69
N PRO A 468 -2.40 1.72 10.97
CA PRO A 468 -2.87 0.33 10.87
C PRO A 468 -1.85 -0.60 10.20
N VAL A 469 -1.99 -1.92 10.39
CA VAL A 469 -1.10 -2.91 9.77
C VAL A 469 -1.91 -3.99 9.08
N ILE A 470 -1.68 -4.19 7.78
CA ILE A 470 -2.26 -5.34 7.07
C ILE A 470 -1.45 -6.60 7.43
N ILE A 471 -2.13 -7.59 8.01
CA ILE A 471 -1.55 -8.87 8.44
C ILE A 471 -1.57 -9.90 7.31
N ASN A 472 -2.66 -9.94 6.55
CA ASN A 472 -2.85 -10.92 5.47
C ASN A 472 -3.74 -10.35 4.37
N VAL A 473 -3.44 -10.73 3.13
CA VAL A 473 -4.24 -10.47 1.93
C VAL A 473 -4.39 -11.80 1.20
N ASP A 474 -5.61 -12.19 0.88
CA ASP A 474 -5.84 -13.42 0.09
C ASP A 474 -5.37 -13.23 -1.36
N SER A 475 -5.00 -14.31 -2.06
CA SER A 475 -4.75 -14.24 -3.50
C SER A 475 -6.05 -14.47 -4.28
N ILE A 476 -6.08 -13.96 -5.51
CA ILE A 476 -7.13 -14.25 -6.51
C ILE A 476 -6.55 -15.17 -7.56
N ASP A 477 -7.34 -16.16 -7.98
CA ASP A 477 -7.05 -16.99 -9.15
C ASP A 477 -8.17 -16.78 -10.18
N VAL A 478 -7.79 -16.39 -11.40
CA VAL A 478 -8.67 -16.27 -12.56
C VAL A 478 -8.04 -16.96 -13.77
N ASP A 479 -8.84 -17.15 -14.82
CA ASP A 479 -8.48 -17.94 -16.00
C ASP A 479 -9.03 -17.24 -17.26
N GLU A 480 -8.12 -16.90 -18.17
CA GLU A 480 -8.43 -16.20 -19.42
C GLU A 480 -9.24 -17.05 -20.38
N ALA A 481 -9.16 -18.38 -20.29
CA ALA A 481 -10.00 -19.25 -21.10
C ALA A 481 -11.50 -18.96 -20.87
N GLY A 482 -11.87 -18.35 -19.75
CA GLY A 482 -13.26 -18.00 -19.43
C GLY A 482 -13.77 -16.69 -20.03
N ILE A 483 -12.89 -15.80 -20.51
CA ILE A 483 -13.29 -14.49 -21.06
C ILE A 483 -13.89 -14.66 -22.46
N VAL A 484 -14.42 -13.58 -23.03
CA VAL A 484 -15.03 -13.62 -24.37
C VAL A 484 -13.93 -13.91 -25.40
N GLY A 485 -14.13 -14.94 -26.23
CA GLY A 485 -13.11 -15.38 -27.21
C GLY A 485 -12.19 -16.49 -26.71
N GLY A 486 -12.11 -16.72 -25.39
CA GLY A 486 -11.26 -17.76 -24.80
C GLY A 486 -11.76 -19.19 -25.05
N SER A 487 -10.86 -20.17 -24.88
CA SER A 487 -11.10 -21.60 -25.16
C SER A 487 -12.21 -22.25 -24.30
N GLN A 488 -12.62 -21.63 -23.20
CA GLN A 488 -13.64 -22.10 -22.25
C GLN A 488 -14.65 -20.99 -21.89
N GLU A 489 -14.99 -20.11 -22.86
CA GLU A 489 -15.84 -18.92 -22.65
C GLU A 489 -17.07 -19.21 -21.77
N GLY A 490 -17.21 -18.45 -20.68
CA GLY A 490 -18.34 -18.53 -19.75
C GLY A 490 -18.34 -19.76 -18.83
N THR A 491 -17.29 -20.59 -18.85
CA THR A 491 -17.15 -21.75 -17.96
C THR A 491 -15.93 -21.67 -17.03
N ALA A 492 -14.80 -21.16 -17.51
CA ALA A 492 -13.62 -20.89 -16.69
C ALA A 492 -13.81 -19.64 -15.80
N PRO A 493 -13.18 -19.58 -14.62
CA PRO A 493 -13.39 -18.52 -13.64
C PRO A 493 -12.71 -17.21 -14.04
N VAL A 494 -13.50 -16.24 -14.50
CA VAL A 494 -13.02 -14.86 -14.77
C VAL A 494 -13.21 -13.90 -13.60
N SER A 495 -13.66 -14.41 -12.46
CA SER A 495 -13.95 -13.59 -11.27
C SER A 495 -13.52 -14.31 -10.02
N GLY A 496 -13.03 -13.54 -9.05
CA GLY A 496 -12.60 -14.03 -7.75
C GLY A 496 -12.98 -13.05 -6.64
N SER A 497 -12.94 -13.53 -5.41
CA SER A 497 -13.06 -12.68 -4.24
C SER A 497 -12.11 -13.13 -3.14
N GLY A 498 -11.69 -12.17 -2.33
CA GLY A 498 -10.75 -12.39 -1.24
C GLY A 498 -11.01 -11.44 -0.08
N SER A 499 -10.21 -11.60 0.96
CA SER A 499 -10.29 -10.78 2.17
C SER A 499 -8.93 -10.28 2.62
N ILE A 500 -8.98 -9.15 3.29
CA ILE A 500 -7.87 -8.46 3.93
C ILE A 500 -8.10 -8.57 5.42
N THR A 501 -7.07 -8.96 6.14
CA THR A 501 -7.05 -8.92 7.60
C THR A 501 -6.02 -7.88 8.01
N ALA A 502 -6.48 -6.81 8.66
CA ALA A 502 -5.62 -5.82 9.31
C ALA A 502 -5.70 -5.95 10.84
N ASP A 503 -4.61 -5.61 11.51
CA ASP A 503 -4.64 -5.33 12.95
C ASP A 503 -5.16 -3.91 13.15
N ILE A 504 -6.05 -3.76 14.12
CA ILE A 504 -6.46 -2.46 14.64
C ILE A 504 -5.71 -2.27 15.95
N PHE A 505 -4.87 -1.24 16.04
CA PHE A 505 -4.31 -0.86 17.32
C PHE A 505 -5.44 -0.37 18.24
N GLU A 506 -5.18 -0.28 19.54
CA GLU A 506 -6.08 0.44 20.46
C GLU A 506 -6.14 1.96 20.18
N SER A 507 -5.55 2.43 19.05
CA SER A 507 -5.82 3.76 18.49
C SER A 507 -7.22 3.73 17.94
N ASP A 508 -7.44 3.35 16.69
CA ASP A 508 -8.71 3.62 16.01
C ASP A 508 -9.21 2.45 15.12
N ILE A 509 -10.38 2.66 14.53
CA ILE A 509 -11.00 1.68 13.63
C ILE A 509 -10.51 1.87 12.20
N ILE A 510 -10.39 0.77 11.45
CA ILE A 510 -10.28 0.86 9.99
C ILE A 510 -11.55 1.50 9.42
N ASP A 511 -11.42 2.63 8.74
CA ASP A 511 -12.51 3.27 8.01
C ASP A 511 -12.76 2.56 6.68
N HIS A 512 -11.69 2.34 5.91
CA HIS A 512 -11.77 1.70 4.60
C HIS A 512 -10.44 1.10 4.13
N TYR A 513 -10.50 0.37 3.02
CA TYR A 513 -9.33 -0.04 2.26
C TYR A 513 -9.33 0.63 0.89
N GLU A 514 -8.14 0.96 0.40
CA GLU A 514 -7.98 1.61 -0.90
C GLU A 514 -6.78 1.06 -1.67
N LEU A 515 -6.93 0.98 -2.99
CA LEU A 515 -5.80 0.76 -3.89
C LEU A 515 -5.12 2.09 -4.21
N GLU A 516 -3.81 2.04 -4.49
CA GLU A 516 -3.03 3.20 -4.91
C GLU A 516 -2.67 3.11 -6.40
N PRO A 517 -3.42 3.80 -7.29
CA PRO A 517 -3.17 3.77 -8.72
C PRO A 517 -1.76 4.20 -9.15
N ALA A 518 -1.12 5.11 -8.41
CA ALA A 518 0.22 5.59 -8.77
C ALA A 518 1.33 4.57 -8.50
N GLU A 519 1.07 3.58 -7.64
CA GLU A 519 2.01 2.50 -7.29
C GLU A 519 1.82 1.25 -8.16
N PHE A 520 0.68 1.14 -8.83
CA PHE A 520 0.35 0.00 -9.70
C PHE A 520 1.13 0.03 -11.02
N ASN A 521 1.64 -1.15 -11.43
CA ASN A 521 2.30 -1.40 -12.72
C ASN A 521 3.33 -0.33 -13.15
N THR A 522 4.11 0.22 -12.21
CA THR A 522 5.08 1.30 -12.48
C THR A 522 6.20 0.88 -13.45
N GLY A 523 6.46 -0.43 -13.57
CA GLY A 523 7.39 -1.00 -14.54
C GLY A 523 6.81 -1.18 -15.95
N GLY A 524 5.48 -1.09 -16.12
CA GLY A 524 4.78 -1.30 -17.39
C GLY A 524 4.90 -2.72 -17.94
N SER A 525 5.11 -3.71 -17.06
CA SER A 525 5.26 -5.12 -17.46
C SER A 525 3.92 -5.82 -17.65
N LEU A 526 2.87 -5.38 -16.94
CA LEU A 526 1.52 -5.87 -17.17
C LEU A 526 0.95 -5.17 -18.40
N VAL A 527 0.68 -5.95 -19.45
CA VAL A 527 0.30 -5.46 -20.78
C VAL A 527 -0.98 -6.18 -21.22
N SER A 528 -1.90 -5.43 -21.83
CA SER A 528 -3.07 -5.97 -22.54
C SER A 528 -3.20 -5.23 -23.87
N ASN A 529 -3.56 -5.93 -24.95
CA ASN A 529 -3.69 -5.32 -26.27
C ASN A 529 -2.44 -4.51 -26.72
N GLY A 530 -1.25 -4.93 -26.28
CA GLY A 530 0.04 -4.29 -26.58
C GLY A 530 0.34 -2.97 -25.84
N GLU A 531 -0.54 -2.52 -24.93
CA GLU A 531 -0.36 -1.32 -24.11
C GLU A 531 -0.27 -1.65 -22.62
N ALA A 532 0.45 -0.85 -21.84
CA ALA A 532 0.59 -1.07 -20.41
C ALA A 532 -0.73 -0.81 -19.67
N VAL A 533 -1.14 -1.73 -18.81
CA VAL A 533 -2.37 -1.61 -18.02
C VAL A 533 -2.20 -0.53 -16.95
N LEU A 534 -3.14 0.40 -16.88
CA LEU A 534 -3.22 1.47 -15.88
C LEU A 534 -4.38 1.19 -14.91
N LEU A 535 -4.31 1.72 -13.69
CA LEU A 535 -5.37 1.61 -12.70
C LEU A 535 -6.02 2.99 -12.45
N GLU A 536 -7.33 3.03 -12.23
CA GLU A 536 -8.03 4.25 -11.82
C GLU A 536 -9.22 3.95 -10.91
N LEU A 537 -9.43 4.77 -9.87
CA LEU A 537 -10.66 4.78 -9.08
C LEU A 537 -11.80 5.42 -9.88
N ILE A 538 -12.83 4.64 -10.23
CA ILE A 538 -13.95 5.12 -11.06
C ILE A 538 -15.24 5.40 -10.28
N SER A 539 -15.38 4.83 -9.08
CA SER A 539 -16.56 5.01 -8.25
C SER A 539 -16.28 4.80 -6.78
N GLU A 540 -16.89 5.62 -5.94
CA GLU A 540 -16.97 5.43 -4.50
C GLU A 540 -18.43 5.63 -4.07
N THR A 541 -19.13 4.52 -3.82
CA THR A 541 -20.57 4.56 -3.50
C THR A 541 -20.89 3.61 -2.36
N ASN A 542 -21.52 4.13 -1.31
CA ASN A 542 -21.88 3.37 -0.10
C ASN A 542 -20.68 2.66 0.56
N GLY A 543 -19.50 3.30 0.56
CA GLY A 543 -18.27 2.73 1.14
C GLY A 543 -17.53 1.75 0.24
N VAL A 544 -18.08 1.36 -0.91
CA VAL A 544 -17.39 0.50 -1.88
C VAL A 544 -16.60 1.36 -2.86
N ARG A 545 -15.30 1.09 -2.98
CA ARG A 545 -14.41 1.70 -3.99
C ARG A 545 -14.25 0.75 -5.16
N THR A 546 -14.59 1.20 -6.37
CA THR A 546 -14.44 0.43 -7.61
C THR A 546 -13.30 1.02 -8.42
N TYR A 547 -12.28 0.20 -8.68
CA TYR A 547 -11.15 0.50 -9.52
C TYR A 547 -11.25 -0.24 -10.84
N GLU A 548 -10.79 0.37 -11.93
CA GLU A 548 -10.65 -0.28 -13.23
C GLU A 548 -9.19 -0.36 -13.64
N GLY A 549 -8.74 -1.55 -14.00
CA GLY A 549 -7.56 -1.77 -14.82
C GLY A 549 -7.93 -1.55 -16.28
N TYR A 550 -7.27 -0.63 -16.98
CA TYR A 550 -7.61 -0.26 -18.35
C TYR A 550 -6.38 0.01 -19.23
N VAL A 551 -6.59 -0.08 -20.54
CA VAL A 551 -5.64 0.34 -21.57
C VAL A 551 -6.28 1.35 -22.52
N GLU A 552 -5.47 2.20 -23.15
CA GLU A 552 -5.94 3.16 -24.17
C GLU A 552 -5.41 2.78 -25.56
N VAL A 553 -6.23 2.06 -26.33
CA VAL A 553 -5.88 1.63 -27.68
C VAL A 553 -6.53 2.56 -28.70
N ASN A 554 -5.73 3.19 -29.57
CA ASN A 554 -6.20 4.12 -30.61
C ASN A 554 -7.09 5.27 -30.09
N GLY A 555 -6.91 5.69 -28.83
CA GLY A 555 -7.71 6.74 -28.18
C GLY A 555 -9.08 6.29 -27.68
N SER A 556 -9.33 4.97 -27.62
CA SER A 556 -10.48 4.38 -26.93
C SER A 556 -10.00 3.65 -25.67
N ARG A 557 -10.70 3.85 -24.56
CA ARG A 557 -10.46 3.13 -23.31
C ARG A 557 -11.10 1.75 -23.39
N ILE A 558 -10.33 0.72 -23.02
CA ILE A 558 -10.77 -0.66 -22.90
C ILE A 558 -10.54 -1.08 -21.44
N THR A 559 -11.58 -1.56 -20.77
CA THR A 559 -11.49 -2.06 -19.39
C THR A 559 -11.01 -3.51 -19.43
N VAL A 560 -9.85 -3.77 -18.84
CA VAL A 560 -9.23 -5.10 -18.77
C VAL A 560 -9.73 -5.87 -17.56
N PHE A 561 -9.84 -5.22 -16.40
CA PHE A 561 -10.42 -5.79 -15.18
C PHE A 561 -11.06 -4.71 -14.30
N ASP A 562 -11.93 -5.11 -13.38
CA ASP A 562 -12.39 -4.25 -12.27
C ASP A 562 -12.13 -4.90 -10.91
N VAL A 563 -11.91 -4.05 -9.91
CA VAL A 563 -11.72 -4.44 -8.51
C VAL A 563 -12.64 -3.61 -7.64
N LYS A 564 -13.49 -4.27 -6.86
CA LYS A 564 -14.32 -3.64 -5.85
C LYS A 564 -13.75 -3.94 -4.49
N VAL A 565 -13.30 -2.90 -3.80
CA VAL A 565 -12.78 -2.97 -2.43
C VAL A 565 -13.88 -2.59 -1.44
N ASP A 566 -13.88 -3.23 -0.28
CA ASP A 566 -14.91 -3.17 0.77
C ASP A 566 -16.28 -3.67 0.32
N SER A 567 -16.29 -4.65 -0.60
CA SER A 567 -17.50 -5.30 -1.12
C SER A 567 -17.42 -6.82 -0.90
N PRO A 568 -18.44 -7.46 -0.29
CA PRO A 568 -19.69 -6.88 0.22
C PRO A 568 -19.59 -6.26 1.63
N SER A 569 -18.40 -6.30 2.24
CA SER A 569 -18.13 -5.78 3.58
C SER A 569 -16.70 -5.24 3.66
N LEU A 570 -16.44 -4.39 4.65
CA LEU A 570 -15.11 -3.86 4.97
C LEU A 570 -14.05 -4.98 4.99
N GLY A 571 -12.95 -4.75 4.27
CA GLY A 571 -11.85 -5.70 4.09
C GLY A 571 -12.11 -6.83 3.10
N SER A 572 -13.27 -6.91 2.45
CA SER A 572 -13.52 -7.86 1.35
C SER A 572 -13.31 -7.20 0.01
N TYR A 573 -12.85 -7.95 -0.99
CA TYR A 573 -12.76 -7.45 -2.35
C TYR A 573 -13.23 -8.47 -3.38
N GLU A 574 -13.70 -7.96 -4.51
CA GLU A 574 -14.14 -8.73 -5.68
C GLU A 574 -13.34 -8.27 -6.90
N PHE A 575 -12.87 -9.21 -7.70
CA PHE A 575 -12.08 -8.98 -8.92
C PHE A 575 -12.80 -9.62 -10.10
N ASN A 576 -12.87 -8.94 -11.24
CA ASN A 576 -13.39 -9.48 -12.51
C ASN A 576 -12.43 -9.15 -13.65
N LEU A 577 -12.06 -10.16 -14.43
CA LEU A 577 -11.29 -10.06 -15.66
C LEU A 577 -12.24 -10.00 -16.87
N TYR A 578 -11.91 -9.14 -17.84
CA TYR A 578 -12.73 -8.92 -19.04
C TYR A 578 -11.95 -9.08 -20.34
N GLU A 579 -10.68 -8.72 -20.36
CA GLU A 579 -9.79 -8.80 -21.53
C GLU A 579 -8.53 -9.58 -21.15
N ASP A 580 -7.83 -10.06 -22.16
CA ASP A 580 -6.57 -10.79 -22.07
C ASP A 580 -5.44 -9.92 -21.50
N LEU A 581 -4.51 -10.58 -20.83
CA LEU A 581 -3.23 -10.06 -20.37
C LEU A 581 -2.15 -10.90 -21.04
N SER A 582 -1.12 -10.25 -21.59
CA SER A 582 -0.07 -10.98 -22.31
C SER A 582 0.80 -11.81 -21.35
N HIS A 583 0.89 -13.13 -21.58
CA HIS A 583 1.83 -14.01 -20.89
C HIS A 583 3.12 -14.09 -21.71
N GLN A 584 4.28 -13.87 -21.09
CA GLN A 584 5.55 -13.90 -21.82
C GLN A 584 6.66 -14.52 -20.97
N GLY A 585 7.45 -15.38 -21.60
CA GLY A 585 8.74 -15.81 -21.09
C GLY A 585 8.65 -16.83 -19.95
N ALA A 586 8.71 -16.37 -18.68
CA ALA A 586 8.65 -17.27 -17.52
C ALA A 586 7.23 -17.46 -16.99
N GLU A 587 6.32 -16.55 -17.37
CA GLU A 587 4.93 -16.48 -16.93
C GLU A 587 3.95 -17.04 -17.98
N ASP A 588 4.48 -17.75 -18.99
CA ASP A 588 3.85 -18.39 -20.17
C ASP A 588 2.66 -19.33 -19.91
N ALA A 589 2.25 -19.50 -18.66
CA ALA A 589 1.10 -20.34 -18.31
C ALA A 589 0.37 -19.81 -17.07
N LEU A 590 1.00 -18.87 -16.36
CA LEU A 590 0.48 -18.25 -15.17
C LEU A 590 1.18 -16.91 -14.98
N LEU A 591 0.42 -15.84 -15.16
CA LEU A 591 0.83 -14.48 -14.88
C LEU A 591 0.38 -14.06 -13.49
N THR A 592 1.33 -13.69 -12.63
CA THR A 592 1.02 -13.10 -11.32
C THR A 592 1.32 -11.60 -11.31
N PHE A 593 0.34 -10.77 -10.95
CA PHE A 593 0.54 -9.34 -10.70
C PHE A 593 -0.01 -8.90 -9.34
N ALA A 594 0.49 -7.78 -8.84
CA ALA A 594 0.13 -7.22 -7.53
C ALA A 594 -0.70 -5.93 -7.68
N LEU A 595 -1.77 -5.82 -6.88
CA LEU A 595 -2.49 -4.58 -6.66
C LEU A 595 -2.07 -4.00 -5.29
N PRO A 596 -1.47 -2.80 -5.25
CA PRO A 596 -1.04 -2.16 -4.00
C PRO A 596 -2.25 -1.70 -3.22
N ILE A 597 -2.41 -2.18 -1.98
CA ILE A 597 -3.54 -1.92 -1.12
C ILE A 597 -3.11 -1.39 0.25
N TYR A 598 -3.84 -0.39 0.75
CA TYR A 598 -3.69 0.19 2.07
C TYR A 598 -4.95 -0.04 2.89
N ALA A 599 -4.79 -0.26 4.19
CA ALA A 599 -5.85 0.02 5.14
C ALA A 599 -5.74 1.49 5.54
N VAL A 600 -6.86 2.17 5.64
CA VAL A 600 -6.95 3.55 6.09
C VAL A 600 -7.86 3.58 7.30
N ASP A 601 -7.36 4.16 8.37
CA ASP A 601 -8.06 4.25 9.62
C ASP A 601 -8.99 5.49 9.68
N ALA A 602 -9.51 5.84 10.86
CA ALA A 602 -10.57 6.83 10.98
C ALA A 602 -10.06 8.28 10.84
N ASP A 603 -8.80 8.53 11.17
CA ASP A 603 -8.19 9.86 11.03
C ASP A 603 -7.48 10.08 9.68
N GLY A 604 -7.26 9.00 8.93
CA GLY A 604 -6.78 9.00 7.55
C GLY A 604 -5.38 8.43 7.37
N ASP A 605 -4.82 7.79 8.39
CA ASP A 605 -3.52 7.17 8.38
C ASP A 605 -3.52 5.87 7.57
N ARG A 606 -2.52 5.77 6.67
CA ARG A 606 -2.35 4.62 5.78
C ARG A 606 -1.50 3.55 6.43
N SER A 607 -1.84 2.30 6.17
CA SER A 607 -1.16 1.15 6.76
C SER A 607 0.34 1.06 6.48
N ALA A 608 1.08 0.45 7.41
CA ALA A 608 2.52 0.22 7.32
C ALA A 608 2.90 -1.28 7.26
N LEU A 609 4.13 -1.60 6.82
CA LEU A 609 4.65 -3.00 6.76
C LEU A 609 5.03 -3.60 8.12
N SER A 610 5.32 -2.76 9.11
CA SER A 610 5.73 -3.21 10.44
C SER A 610 4.93 -2.45 11.49
N GLY A 611 4.40 -3.18 12.48
CA GLY A 611 3.67 -2.56 13.59
C GLY A 611 4.48 -1.48 14.30
N GLY A 612 3.82 -0.35 14.56
CA GLY A 612 4.39 0.84 15.19
C GLY A 612 5.31 1.68 14.29
N SER A 613 5.21 1.54 12.96
CA SER A 613 5.92 2.40 12.01
C SER A 613 4.95 3.35 11.32
N ASN A 614 5.15 4.66 11.45
CA ASN A 614 4.31 5.68 10.78
C ASN A 614 4.80 5.94 9.33
N ILE A 615 5.21 4.89 8.63
CA ILE A 615 5.64 4.95 7.23
C ILE A 615 4.61 4.17 6.40
N PRO A 616 3.80 4.86 5.59
CA PRO A 616 2.84 4.19 4.71
C PRO A 616 3.57 3.25 3.75
N GLU A 617 3.14 2.00 3.70
CA GLU A 617 3.62 1.04 2.70
C GLU A 617 2.51 0.04 2.34
N ALA A 618 2.33 -0.19 1.03
CA ALA A 618 1.25 -1.01 0.51
C ALA A 618 1.46 -2.50 0.83
N ALA A 619 0.38 -3.18 1.20
CA ALA A 619 0.29 -4.62 1.01
C ALA A 619 -0.07 -4.94 -0.45
N GLU A 620 -0.03 -6.21 -0.83
CA GLU A 620 -0.27 -6.62 -2.21
C GLU A 620 -1.41 -7.63 -2.29
N ILE A 621 -2.46 -7.34 -3.07
CA ILE A 621 -3.36 -8.39 -3.56
C ILE A 621 -2.67 -9.05 -4.74
N LEU A 622 -2.31 -10.32 -4.60
CA LEU A 622 -1.76 -11.11 -5.69
C LEU A 622 -2.90 -11.68 -6.54
N VAL A 623 -2.90 -11.35 -7.83
CA VAL A 623 -3.82 -11.89 -8.83
C VAL A 623 -3.03 -12.84 -9.73
N ASN A 624 -3.40 -14.11 -9.71
CA ASN A 624 -2.87 -15.14 -10.57
C ASN A 624 -3.85 -15.34 -11.73
N VAL A 625 -3.37 -15.14 -12.95
CA VAL A 625 -4.13 -15.29 -14.17
C VAL A 625 -3.56 -16.51 -14.88
N THR A 626 -4.39 -17.53 -15.05
CA THR A 626 -4.03 -18.68 -15.90
C THR A 626 -4.27 -18.29 -17.33
N ASP A 627 -3.27 -18.57 -18.15
CA ASP A 627 -3.30 -18.32 -19.58
C ASP A 627 -4.37 -19.17 -20.28
N ASP A 628 -4.84 -18.70 -21.42
CA ASP A 628 -5.67 -19.50 -22.29
C ASP A 628 -4.83 -20.30 -23.30
N VAL A 629 -5.43 -20.91 -24.31
CA VAL A 629 -4.69 -21.75 -25.26
C VAL A 629 -5.31 -21.64 -26.64
N VAL A 630 -4.46 -21.62 -27.66
CA VAL A 630 -4.85 -21.87 -29.06
C VAL A 630 -5.18 -23.35 -29.31
N GLU A 631 -6.25 -23.64 -30.06
CA GLU A 631 -6.60 -25.02 -30.47
C GLU A 631 -7.00 -25.09 -31.95
N LEU A 632 -6.29 -25.93 -32.71
CA LEU A 632 -6.55 -26.28 -34.10
C LEU A 632 -7.24 -27.65 -34.23
N ILE A 633 -7.91 -27.88 -35.36
CA ILE A 633 -8.68 -29.11 -35.62
C ILE A 633 -7.96 -30.01 -36.63
N ASP A 634 -7.68 -31.26 -36.23
CA ASP A 634 -7.29 -32.34 -37.15
C ASP A 634 -8.43 -32.76 -38.08
N LYS A 635 -8.11 -33.04 -39.34
CA LYS A 635 -9.09 -33.41 -40.36
C LYS A 635 -8.59 -34.55 -41.26
N VAL A 636 -9.51 -35.41 -41.65
CA VAL A 636 -9.29 -36.42 -42.70
C VAL A 636 -10.37 -36.23 -43.75
N GLU A 637 -9.96 -36.01 -44.99
CA GLU A 637 -10.86 -35.77 -46.11
C GLU A 637 -10.51 -36.70 -47.28
N SER A 638 -11.54 -37.14 -47.99
CA SER A 638 -11.42 -37.97 -49.17
C SER A 638 -12.26 -37.40 -50.30
N VAL A 639 -11.64 -37.12 -51.43
CA VAL A 639 -12.25 -36.52 -52.60
C VAL A 639 -11.94 -37.33 -53.84
N THR A 640 -12.73 -37.12 -54.89
CA THR A 640 -12.49 -37.67 -56.21
C THR A 640 -11.99 -36.56 -57.12
N GLU A 641 -11.06 -36.88 -57.99
CA GLU A 641 -10.54 -35.94 -58.97
C GLU A 641 -11.68 -35.34 -59.84
N PRO A 642 -11.74 -34.01 -60.00
CA PRO A 642 -12.82 -33.36 -60.74
C PRO A 642 -12.67 -33.50 -62.25
N THR A 643 -13.80 -33.52 -62.97
CA THR A 643 -13.83 -33.44 -64.44
C THR A 643 -13.67 -32.02 -64.99
N LEU A 644 -13.91 -31.00 -64.16
CA LEU A 644 -13.65 -29.59 -64.48
C LEU A 644 -12.86 -28.95 -63.35
N ALA A 645 -11.83 -28.18 -63.72
CA ALA A 645 -11.06 -27.41 -62.75
C ALA A 645 -11.98 -26.51 -61.90
N GLY A 646 -11.79 -26.56 -60.58
CA GLY A 646 -12.59 -25.80 -59.60
C GLY A 646 -13.85 -26.48 -59.06
N ASP A 647 -14.22 -27.67 -59.57
CA ASP A 647 -15.45 -28.35 -59.11
C ASP A 647 -15.30 -29.02 -57.74
N THR A 648 -14.09 -29.39 -57.35
CA THR A 648 -13.80 -30.08 -56.09
C THR A 648 -12.92 -29.20 -55.20
N VAL A 649 -13.49 -28.68 -54.11
CA VAL A 649 -12.79 -27.85 -53.12
C VAL A 649 -13.04 -28.41 -51.72
N VAL A 650 -11.97 -28.67 -50.97
CA VAL A 650 -12.03 -28.96 -49.54
C VAL A 650 -11.85 -27.65 -48.80
N SER A 651 -12.80 -27.23 -47.95
CA SER A 651 -12.64 -26.00 -47.16
C SER A 651 -13.20 -26.12 -45.76
N TYR A 652 -12.50 -25.51 -44.81
CA TYR A 652 -12.88 -25.40 -43.40
C TYR A 652 -11.99 -24.36 -42.71
N ASN A 653 -12.42 -23.88 -41.55
CA ASN A 653 -11.56 -23.08 -40.69
C ASN A 653 -10.72 -24.02 -39.81
N LEU A 654 -9.42 -23.74 -39.69
CA LEU A 654 -8.45 -24.55 -38.96
C LEU A 654 -8.58 -24.43 -37.44
N PHE A 655 -9.07 -23.29 -36.93
CA PHE A 655 -9.24 -23.06 -35.50
C PHE A 655 -10.51 -23.74 -34.97
N ASN A 656 -10.35 -24.44 -33.85
CA ASN A 656 -11.45 -24.77 -32.95
C ASN A 656 -11.74 -23.59 -32.04
N PHE A 657 -10.67 -23.01 -31.48
CA PHE A 657 -10.66 -21.81 -30.65
C PHE A 657 -9.40 -21.00 -30.98
N GLU A 658 -9.57 -19.68 -31.16
CA GLU A 658 -8.47 -18.75 -31.48
C GLU A 658 -7.76 -18.21 -30.24
N GLY A 659 -8.19 -18.60 -29.04
CA GLY A 659 -7.77 -17.94 -27.81
C GLY A 659 -8.35 -16.53 -27.66
N ALA A 660 -8.26 -15.96 -26.46
CA ALA A 660 -8.82 -14.65 -26.17
C ALA A 660 -7.96 -13.50 -26.70
N ASP A 661 -6.67 -13.73 -26.89
CA ASP A 661 -5.66 -12.78 -27.37
C ASP A 661 -5.46 -12.78 -28.91
N SER A 662 -6.29 -13.56 -29.63
CA SER A 662 -6.33 -13.73 -31.09
C SER A 662 -5.13 -14.47 -31.70
N SER A 663 -5.39 -15.71 -32.13
CA SER A 663 -4.43 -16.55 -32.84
C SER A 663 -4.24 -16.29 -34.33
N THR A 664 -3.05 -16.59 -34.83
CA THR A 664 -2.76 -16.58 -36.27
C THR A 664 -2.02 -17.82 -36.76
N ILE A 665 -2.36 -18.27 -37.97
CA ILE A 665 -1.61 -19.34 -38.65
C ILE A 665 -0.24 -18.81 -39.07
N GLN A 666 0.82 -19.44 -38.57
CA GLN A 666 2.20 -19.10 -38.88
C GLN A 666 2.69 -19.75 -40.17
N SER A 667 2.39 -21.04 -40.33
CA SER A 667 2.93 -21.84 -41.43
C SER A 667 2.12 -23.10 -41.68
N PHE A 668 2.34 -23.72 -42.85
CA PHE A 668 1.93 -25.09 -43.10
C PHE A 668 3.04 -25.89 -43.76
N ASN A 669 3.07 -27.19 -43.51
CA ASN A 669 3.91 -28.14 -44.21
C ASN A 669 3.08 -28.86 -45.27
N TYR A 670 3.66 -29.05 -46.45
CA TYR A 670 3.10 -29.91 -47.50
C TYR A 670 4.21 -30.80 -48.08
N ASP A 671 4.01 -32.12 -48.06
CA ASP A 671 4.98 -33.11 -48.54
C ASP A 671 6.40 -32.95 -47.96
N GLY A 672 6.50 -32.53 -46.70
CA GLY A 672 7.78 -32.36 -45.99
C GLY A 672 8.48 -31.02 -46.24
N VAL A 673 7.81 -30.06 -46.89
CA VAL A 673 8.31 -28.69 -47.11
C VAL A 673 7.45 -27.69 -46.35
N ASP A 674 8.09 -26.81 -45.57
CA ASP A 674 7.42 -25.74 -44.82
C ASP A 674 7.19 -24.49 -45.68
N TYR A 675 5.99 -23.94 -45.59
CA TYR A 675 5.54 -22.71 -46.21
C TYR A 675 5.13 -21.72 -45.13
N LEU A 676 5.85 -20.60 -45.04
CA LEU A 676 5.53 -19.52 -44.10
C LEU A 676 4.46 -18.61 -44.69
N LEU A 677 3.51 -18.20 -43.85
CA LEU A 677 2.52 -17.18 -44.20
C LEU A 677 3.10 -15.78 -43.96
N ASP A 678 2.70 -14.82 -44.80
CA ASP A 678 3.04 -13.40 -44.64
C ASP A 678 2.19 -12.77 -43.52
N GLN A 679 2.80 -12.65 -42.34
CA GLN A 679 2.19 -12.08 -41.13
C GLN A 679 1.90 -10.56 -41.23
N SER A 680 2.29 -9.90 -42.33
CA SER A 680 2.01 -8.46 -42.52
C SER A 680 0.66 -8.17 -43.19
N LEU A 681 -0.05 -9.22 -43.59
CA LEU A 681 -1.37 -9.11 -44.21
C LEU A 681 -2.49 -9.01 -43.16
N LEU A 682 -3.69 -8.61 -43.61
CA LEU A 682 -4.87 -8.66 -42.74
C LEU A 682 -5.21 -10.11 -42.39
N PRO A 683 -5.81 -10.39 -41.21
CA PRO A 683 -6.09 -11.76 -40.79
C PRO A 683 -6.93 -12.59 -41.78
N ASP A 684 -7.85 -11.93 -42.49
CA ASP A 684 -8.76 -12.49 -43.49
C ASP A 684 -8.21 -12.46 -44.92
N ALA A 685 -6.95 -12.06 -45.12
CA ALA A 685 -6.36 -11.95 -46.45
C ALA A 685 -5.86 -13.32 -46.95
N ASP A 686 -6.43 -13.77 -48.06
CA ASP A 686 -6.06 -15.00 -48.75
C ASP A 686 -4.59 -15.01 -49.22
N GLN A 687 -3.90 -16.12 -48.94
CA GLN A 687 -2.58 -16.45 -49.46
C GLN A 687 -2.65 -17.77 -50.25
N THR A 688 -2.18 -17.74 -51.49
CA THR A 688 -2.35 -18.86 -52.44
C THR A 688 -1.02 -19.56 -52.75
N PHE A 689 -1.03 -20.89 -52.71
CA PHE A 689 0.10 -21.76 -53.02
C PHE A 689 -0.32 -22.85 -54.01
N SER A 690 0.39 -22.97 -55.14
CA SER A 690 0.06 -23.92 -56.20
C SER A 690 0.96 -25.15 -56.18
N PHE A 691 0.35 -26.32 -56.28
CA PHE A 691 0.98 -27.64 -56.32
C PHE A 691 0.50 -28.40 -57.56
N THR A 692 1.05 -29.60 -57.80
CA THR A 692 0.64 -30.44 -58.92
C THR A 692 -0.80 -30.94 -58.73
N GLU A 693 -1.14 -31.30 -57.50
CA GLU A 693 -2.42 -31.91 -57.13
C GLU A 693 -3.53 -30.89 -56.84
N GLY A 694 -3.19 -29.59 -56.78
CA GLY A 694 -4.17 -28.55 -56.50
C GLY A 694 -3.60 -27.22 -56.03
N VAL A 695 -4.49 -26.34 -55.57
CA VAL A 695 -4.17 -24.99 -55.10
C VAL A 695 -4.67 -24.82 -53.67
N VAL A 696 -3.75 -24.54 -52.75
CA VAL A 696 -4.07 -24.10 -51.38
C VAL A 696 -4.39 -22.62 -51.40
N THR A 697 -5.47 -22.23 -50.74
CA THR A 697 -5.72 -20.85 -50.28
C THR A 697 -5.90 -20.88 -48.77
N ILE A 698 -5.10 -20.09 -48.06
CA ILE A 698 -5.09 -20.02 -46.59
C ILE A 698 -4.91 -18.57 -46.14
N SER A 699 -5.59 -18.18 -45.06
CA SER A 699 -5.46 -16.88 -44.40
C SER A 699 -4.98 -17.05 -42.95
N LEU A 700 -4.58 -15.95 -42.31
CA LEU A 700 -4.02 -15.99 -40.95
C LEU A 700 -5.09 -16.37 -39.90
N ASN A 701 -6.36 -16.01 -40.12
CA ASN A 701 -7.51 -16.42 -39.29
C ASN A 701 -7.94 -17.90 -39.48
N GLY A 702 -7.12 -18.71 -40.16
CA GLY A 702 -7.35 -20.14 -40.29
C GLY A 702 -8.33 -20.57 -41.38
N ASP A 703 -8.91 -19.66 -42.18
CA ASP A 703 -9.74 -20.09 -43.31
C ASP A 703 -8.86 -20.80 -44.36
N PHE A 704 -9.06 -22.11 -44.49
CA PHE A 704 -8.30 -22.97 -45.38
C PHE A 704 -9.20 -23.51 -46.49
N SER A 705 -8.66 -23.56 -47.71
CA SER A 705 -9.22 -24.32 -48.81
C SER A 705 -8.16 -24.95 -49.70
N PHE A 706 -8.49 -26.10 -50.25
CA PHE A 706 -7.72 -26.81 -51.26
C PHE A 706 -8.59 -27.11 -52.47
N GLU A 707 -8.31 -26.44 -53.59
CA GLU A 707 -8.93 -26.70 -54.89
C GLU A 707 -8.15 -27.82 -55.59
N VAL A 708 -8.80 -28.98 -55.78
CA VAL A 708 -8.17 -30.15 -56.40
C VAL A 708 -7.95 -29.89 -57.88
N ALA A 709 -6.74 -30.16 -58.37
CA ALA A 709 -6.42 -30.06 -59.78
C ALA A 709 -7.15 -31.15 -60.58
N ARG A 710 -7.25 -30.89 -61.88
CA ARG A 710 -7.65 -31.88 -62.89
C ARG A 710 -6.39 -32.39 -63.59
N ASP A 711 -6.46 -33.56 -64.22
CA ASP A 711 -5.39 -34.22 -64.96
C ASP A 711 -4.25 -34.64 -64.01
N ILE A 712 -4.62 -35.19 -62.84
CA ILE A 712 -3.68 -35.67 -61.81
C ILE A 712 -3.28 -37.10 -62.15
N ASP A 713 -1.97 -37.34 -62.26
CA ASP A 713 -1.44 -38.66 -62.63
C ASP A 713 -1.67 -39.75 -61.56
N HIS A 714 -2.67 -40.62 -61.75
CA HIS A 714 -2.96 -41.80 -60.91
C HIS A 714 -2.32 -43.11 -61.42
N SER A 715 -1.44 -43.07 -62.43
CA SER A 715 -0.85 -44.26 -63.06
C SER A 715 -0.11 -45.22 -62.11
N SER A 716 0.32 -44.73 -60.95
CA SER A 716 1.01 -45.51 -59.91
C SER A 716 0.09 -45.99 -58.78
N SER A 717 -1.07 -45.36 -58.60
CA SER A 717 -2.04 -45.63 -57.53
C SER A 717 -3.36 -44.90 -57.80
N GLU A 718 -4.48 -45.64 -57.77
CA GLU A 718 -5.87 -45.14 -57.81
C GLU A 718 -6.21 -44.11 -56.72
N THR A 719 -5.36 -43.98 -55.69
CA THR A 719 -5.53 -43.00 -54.62
C THR A 719 -4.19 -42.42 -54.23
N ILE A 720 -4.10 -41.10 -54.26
CA ILE A 720 -2.97 -40.31 -53.82
C ILE A 720 -3.30 -39.72 -52.44
N VAL A 721 -2.44 -39.93 -51.46
CA VAL A 721 -2.60 -39.36 -50.11
C VAL A 721 -1.60 -38.23 -49.92
N LYS A 722 -2.12 -37.06 -49.52
CA LYS A 722 -1.34 -35.88 -49.17
C LYS A 722 -1.55 -35.53 -47.71
N GLN A 723 -0.48 -35.11 -47.06
CA GLN A 723 -0.53 -34.68 -45.66
C GLN A 723 -0.15 -33.22 -45.56
N PHE A 724 -0.99 -32.44 -44.88
CA PHE A 724 -0.67 -31.12 -44.40
C PHE A 724 -0.46 -31.16 -42.89
N SER A 725 0.44 -30.31 -42.40
CA SER A 725 0.45 -29.92 -40.99
C SER A 725 0.46 -28.41 -40.87
N PHE A 726 -0.36 -27.85 -40.00
CA PHE A 726 -0.47 -26.41 -39.76
C PHE A 726 0.14 -26.08 -38.41
N LEU A 727 0.66 -24.86 -38.28
CA LEU A 727 1.15 -24.29 -37.03
C LEU A 727 0.46 -22.95 -36.79
N ALA A 728 -0.20 -22.81 -35.66
CA ALA A 728 -0.69 -21.54 -35.14
C ALA A 728 0.19 -21.05 -33.99
N GLU A 729 0.20 -19.74 -33.81
CA GLU A 729 0.77 -19.03 -32.66
C GLU A 729 -0.20 -17.91 -32.29
N ASP A 730 -0.48 -17.76 -31.01
CA ASP A 730 -1.32 -16.68 -30.48
C ASP A 730 -0.55 -15.41 -30.15
N GLY A 731 -1.23 -14.44 -29.56
CA GLY A 731 -0.73 -13.11 -29.31
C GLY A 731 0.42 -13.09 -28.32
N ASP A 732 0.52 -14.12 -27.48
CA ASP A 732 1.51 -14.23 -26.44
C ASP A 732 2.51 -15.39 -26.59
N GLY A 733 2.31 -16.23 -27.60
CA GLY A 733 3.33 -17.10 -28.18
C GLY A 733 3.12 -18.58 -27.90
N ASP A 734 1.98 -18.92 -27.33
CA ASP A 734 1.47 -20.26 -27.26
C ASP A 734 1.23 -20.81 -28.67
N THR A 735 1.48 -22.11 -28.85
CA THR A 735 1.45 -22.74 -30.19
C THR A 735 0.65 -24.02 -30.20
N ASP A 736 -0.10 -24.22 -31.28
CA ASP A 736 -0.76 -25.49 -31.56
C ASP A 736 -0.56 -25.93 -33.02
N THR A 737 -0.68 -27.24 -33.24
CA THR A 737 -0.51 -27.86 -34.55
C THR A 737 -1.68 -28.76 -34.89
N SER A 738 -2.15 -28.70 -36.14
CA SER A 738 -3.12 -29.64 -36.69
C SER A 738 -2.63 -30.30 -37.96
N THR A 739 -3.31 -31.37 -38.36
CA THR A 739 -3.01 -32.13 -39.56
C THR A 739 -4.24 -32.30 -40.44
N LEU A 740 -4.02 -32.28 -41.76
CA LEU A 740 -5.01 -32.71 -42.76
C LEU A 740 -4.45 -33.87 -43.56
N GLU A 741 -5.11 -35.03 -43.48
CA GLU A 741 -4.90 -36.14 -44.41
C GLU A 741 -5.91 -36.04 -45.55
N LEU A 742 -5.44 -35.73 -46.76
CA LEU A 742 -6.25 -35.60 -47.96
C LEU A 742 -6.00 -36.80 -48.88
N SER A 743 -7.03 -37.61 -49.10
CA SER A 743 -7.00 -38.68 -50.11
C SER A 743 -7.72 -38.23 -51.38
N ILE A 744 -7.00 -38.16 -52.50
CA ILE A 744 -7.56 -37.90 -53.83
C ILE A 744 -7.64 -39.24 -54.55
N THR A 745 -8.85 -39.69 -54.85
CA THR A 745 -9.10 -40.89 -55.65
C THR A 745 -9.23 -40.50 -57.11
N ASP A 746 -8.74 -41.37 -57.98
CA ASP A 746 -8.90 -41.25 -59.41
C ASP A 746 -10.37 -41.06 -59.82
N GLY A 747 -10.54 -40.34 -60.92
CA GLY A 747 -11.75 -39.70 -61.35
C GLY A 747 -12.63 -40.55 -62.27
N GLN A 748 -13.15 -39.91 -63.30
CA GLN A 748 -13.98 -40.58 -64.31
C GLN A 748 -13.11 -40.91 -65.52
N ASP A 749 -13.16 -42.15 -66.01
CA ASP A 749 -12.56 -42.54 -67.28
C ASP A 749 -13.15 -41.73 -68.47
N PRO A 750 -12.40 -41.60 -69.58
CA PRO A 750 -12.91 -40.97 -70.79
C PRO A 750 -14.06 -41.75 -71.43
N ILE A 751 -14.85 -41.06 -72.25
CA ILE A 751 -15.99 -41.64 -72.97
C ILE A 751 -15.82 -41.41 -74.47
N ILE A 752 -15.93 -42.48 -75.26
CA ILE A 752 -16.11 -42.37 -76.71
C ILE A 752 -17.59 -42.12 -77.02
N ASP A 753 -17.91 -40.92 -77.52
CA ASP A 753 -19.28 -40.52 -77.86
C ASP A 753 -19.75 -41.14 -79.19
N LEU A 754 -18.87 -41.14 -80.19
CA LEU A 754 -19.17 -41.67 -81.52
C LEU A 754 -17.89 -42.00 -82.29
N ILE A 755 -17.87 -43.19 -82.88
CA ILE A 755 -16.92 -43.56 -83.92
C ILE A 755 -17.65 -43.61 -85.27
N PRO A 756 -17.34 -42.72 -86.24
CA PRO A 756 -17.90 -42.82 -87.59
C PRO A 756 -17.51 -44.14 -88.26
N PRO A 757 -18.42 -44.85 -88.94
CA PRO A 757 -18.09 -46.10 -89.63
C PRO A 757 -17.32 -45.87 -90.93
N VAL A 758 -16.49 -46.84 -91.32
CA VAL A 758 -15.77 -46.82 -92.60
C VAL A 758 -16.50 -47.66 -93.64
N THR A 759 -16.63 -47.16 -94.87
CA THR A 759 -17.06 -47.97 -96.02
C THR A 759 -16.09 -47.81 -97.17
N LEU A 760 -15.46 -48.92 -97.57
CA LEU A 760 -14.53 -49.00 -98.70
C LEU A 760 -14.97 -50.09 -99.67
N SER A 761 -14.31 -50.18 -100.83
CA SER A 761 -14.60 -51.23 -101.81
C SER A 761 -13.33 -51.79 -102.44
N GLU A 762 -13.30 -53.11 -102.54
CA GLU A 762 -12.25 -53.90 -103.18
C GLU A 762 -12.11 -53.60 -104.66
N THR A 763 -13.20 -53.11 -105.30
CA THR A 763 -13.18 -52.65 -106.69
C THR A 763 -12.04 -51.66 -106.95
N ASN A 764 -11.69 -50.86 -105.94
CA ASN A 764 -10.69 -49.81 -106.03
C ASN A 764 -9.25 -50.27 -105.75
N LEU A 765 -9.05 -51.52 -105.28
CA LEU A 765 -7.73 -52.11 -105.03
C LEU A 765 -6.94 -52.22 -106.34
N ALA A 766 -5.61 -52.37 -106.24
CA ALA A 766 -4.73 -52.36 -107.41
C ALA A 766 -4.99 -53.52 -108.39
N ASP A 767 -5.45 -54.64 -107.85
CA ASP A 767 -5.84 -55.88 -108.51
C ASP A 767 -7.36 -56.07 -108.58
N GLY A 768 -8.14 -55.09 -108.12
CA GLY A 768 -9.60 -55.13 -108.18
C GLY A 768 -10.16 -54.92 -109.59
N SER A 769 -11.47 -55.09 -109.72
CA SER A 769 -12.18 -55.00 -111.00
C SER A 769 -12.16 -53.61 -111.68
N ALA A 770 -11.97 -52.51 -110.92
CA ALA A 770 -11.77 -51.15 -111.46
C ALA A 770 -10.79 -50.30 -110.60
N PRO A 771 -9.47 -50.59 -110.67
CA PRO A 771 -8.48 -50.02 -109.78
C PRO A 771 -8.47 -48.49 -109.79
N SER A 772 -8.48 -47.88 -108.60
CA SER A 772 -8.53 -46.41 -108.47
C SER A 772 -7.19 -45.72 -108.79
N GLY A 773 -6.08 -46.48 -108.73
CA GLY A 773 -4.72 -45.96 -108.87
C GLY A 773 -4.22 -45.15 -107.67
N SER A 774 -4.99 -45.07 -106.58
CA SER A 774 -4.65 -44.45 -105.31
C SER A 774 -4.81 -45.47 -104.16
N THR A 775 -4.39 -45.11 -102.94
CA THR A 775 -4.65 -45.95 -101.76
C THR A 775 -6.16 -46.01 -101.49
N VAL A 776 -6.67 -47.21 -101.17
CA VAL A 776 -8.07 -47.41 -100.80
C VAL A 776 -8.21 -47.13 -99.32
N SER A 777 -8.51 -45.89 -98.96
CA SER A 777 -8.52 -45.44 -97.56
C SER A 777 -9.65 -44.46 -97.25
N ALA A 778 -10.08 -44.44 -95.99
CA ALA A 778 -11.00 -43.45 -95.43
C ALA A 778 -10.38 -42.84 -94.15
N THR A 779 -10.55 -41.54 -93.99
CA THR A 779 -10.10 -40.80 -92.80
C THR A 779 -11.32 -40.19 -92.13
N GLU A 780 -11.51 -40.49 -90.85
CA GLU A 780 -12.65 -40.05 -90.06
C GLU A 780 -12.16 -39.55 -88.68
N THR A 781 -13.04 -38.93 -87.90
CA THR A 781 -12.71 -38.40 -86.58
C THR A 781 -13.69 -38.91 -85.52
N ILE A 782 -13.15 -39.54 -84.48
CA ILE A 782 -13.85 -39.95 -83.27
C ILE A 782 -14.23 -38.71 -82.47
N THR A 783 -15.47 -38.63 -82.00
CA THR A 783 -15.87 -37.66 -80.97
C THR A 783 -15.85 -38.34 -79.61
N PHE A 784 -15.31 -37.64 -78.61
CA PHE A 784 -15.10 -38.15 -77.27
C PHE A 784 -15.28 -37.02 -76.25
N THR A 785 -15.55 -37.42 -75.01
CA THR A 785 -15.62 -36.55 -73.84
C THR A 785 -14.50 -36.98 -72.90
N ALA A 786 -13.63 -36.04 -72.55
CA ALA A 786 -12.61 -36.24 -71.53
C ALA A 786 -13.28 -36.49 -70.16
N GLY A 787 -12.66 -37.35 -69.37
CA GLY A 787 -13.09 -37.69 -68.04
C GLY A 787 -12.54 -36.69 -67.02
N SER A 788 -11.97 -37.18 -65.94
CA SER A 788 -11.11 -36.36 -65.09
C SER A 788 -9.82 -36.00 -65.83
N ASP A 789 -9.25 -36.96 -66.56
CA ASP A 789 -8.03 -36.77 -67.33
C ASP A 789 -8.30 -36.42 -68.79
N ASP A 790 -7.33 -35.73 -69.41
CA ASP A 790 -7.35 -35.49 -70.86
C ASP A 790 -7.15 -36.82 -71.62
N VAL A 791 -7.89 -37.03 -72.71
CA VAL A 791 -7.63 -38.19 -73.58
C VAL A 791 -6.25 -38.07 -74.22
N ALA A 792 -5.34 -39.00 -73.95
CA ALA A 792 -3.99 -39.01 -74.50
C ALA A 792 -3.92 -39.72 -75.86
N SER A 793 -4.63 -40.83 -76.02
CA SER A 793 -4.56 -41.63 -77.24
C SER A 793 -5.79 -42.51 -77.49
N PHE A 794 -5.81 -43.16 -78.65
CA PHE A 794 -6.78 -44.22 -78.97
C PHE A 794 -6.02 -45.49 -79.30
N ARG A 795 -6.52 -46.62 -78.83
CA ARG A 795 -5.91 -47.93 -79.04
C ARG A 795 -6.96 -48.95 -79.45
N ILE A 796 -6.48 -50.04 -80.05
CA ILE A 796 -7.29 -51.23 -80.32
C ILE A 796 -6.76 -52.35 -79.45
N GLU A 797 -7.66 -53.10 -78.82
CA GLU A 797 -7.31 -54.31 -78.08
C GLU A 797 -7.23 -55.51 -79.02
N PRO A 798 -6.02 -56.01 -79.38
CA PRO A 798 -5.90 -57.05 -80.40
C PRO A 798 -6.56 -58.38 -80.01
N THR A 799 -6.65 -58.66 -78.71
CA THR A 799 -7.25 -59.91 -78.21
C THR A 799 -8.77 -59.95 -78.30
N GLU A 800 -9.42 -58.80 -78.51
CA GLU A 800 -10.88 -58.68 -78.67
C GLU A 800 -11.33 -58.66 -80.14
N PHE A 801 -10.40 -58.56 -81.08
CA PHE A 801 -10.70 -58.53 -82.51
C PHE A 801 -10.96 -59.93 -83.08
N ASN A 802 -11.96 -60.04 -83.97
CA ASN A 802 -12.29 -61.26 -84.74
C ASN A 802 -12.38 -62.55 -83.90
N VAL A 803 -12.88 -62.45 -82.67
CA VAL A 803 -13.01 -63.61 -81.77
C VAL A 803 -13.90 -64.68 -82.41
N GLY A 804 -13.27 -65.78 -82.84
CA GLY A 804 -13.95 -66.90 -83.52
C GLY A 804 -13.62 -67.04 -85.02
N GLY A 805 -12.77 -66.17 -85.58
CA GLY A 805 -12.13 -66.35 -86.87
C GLY A 805 -13.07 -66.30 -88.08
N ALA A 806 -14.09 -65.44 -87.98
CA ALA A 806 -15.10 -65.29 -89.04
C ALA A 806 -14.59 -64.42 -90.19
N LEU A 807 -13.82 -63.36 -89.89
CA LEU A 807 -13.19 -62.50 -90.90
C LEU A 807 -11.97 -63.23 -91.47
N LYS A 808 -11.93 -63.34 -92.80
CA LYS A 808 -10.86 -64.03 -93.53
C LYS A 808 -10.39 -63.24 -94.73
N SER A 809 -9.16 -63.48 -95.16
CA SER A 809 -8.60 -63.02 -96.42
C SER A 809 -7.79 -64.17 -97.02
N ASN A 810 -7.99 -64.46 -98.30
CA ASN A 810 -7.36 -65.59 -98.99
C ASN A 810 -7.59 -66.94 -98.28
N GLY A 811 -8.71 -67.11 -97.58
CA GLY A 811 -9.08 -68.29 -96.80
C GLY A 811 -8.48 -68.39 -95.40
N PHE A 812 -7.60 -67.47 -95.01
CA PHE A 812 -6.93 -67.43 -93.70
C PHE A 812 -7.60 -66.42 -92.76
N GLU A 813 -7.60 -66.72 -91.46
CA GLU A 813 -8.15 -65.84 -90.42
C GLU A 813 -7.35 -64.54 -90.34
N VAL A 814 -8.05 -63.41 -90.33
CA VAL A 814 -7.42 -62.09 -90.15
C VAL A 814 -7.21 -61.86 -88.65
N GLU A 815 -5.96 -61.67 -88.28
CA GLU A 815 -5.52 -61.25 -86.94
C GLU A 815 -5.14 -59.77 -86.98
N ILE A 816 -5.06 -59.12 -85.82
CA ILE A 816 -4.60 -57.73 -85.72
C ILE A 816 -3.45 -57.62 -84.72
N LYS A 817 -2.54 -56.68 -84.95
CA LYS A 817 -1.51 -56.31 -83.99
C LYS A 817 -1.13 -54.85 -84.16
N GLU A 818 -0.59 -54.26 -83.10
CA GLU A 818 0.03 -52.94 -83.20
C GLU A 818 1.37 -53.02 -83.96
N ASP A 819 1.63 -52.03 -84.80
CA ASP A 819 2.90 -51.86 -85.47
C ASP A 819 3.95 -51.31 -84.49
N SER A 820 4.86 -52.18 -84.07
CA SER A 820 5.99 -51.81 -83.20
C SER A 820 6.86 -50.66 -83.72
N ALA A 821 6.85 -50.37 -85.02
CA ALA A 821 7.59 -49.25 -85.61
C ALA A 821 6.81 -47.92 -85.57
N ASN A 822 5.48 -47.98 -85.50
CA ASN A 822 4.58 -46.84 -85.53
C ASN A 822 3.46 -47.02 -84.49
N PRO A 823 3.73 -46.73 -83.20
CA PRO A 823 2.71 -46.82 -82.14
C PRO A 823 1.44 -46.04 -82.51
N GLY A 824 0.27 -46.61 -82.19
CA GLY A 824 -1.04 -46.10 -82.63
C GLY A 824 -1.44 -46.51 -84.06
N THR A 825 -0.61 -47.28 -84.77
CA THR A 825 -0.99 -47.95 -86.03
C THR A 825 -1.18 -49.44 -85.81
N TYR A 826 -2.30 -49.98 -86.24
CA TYR A 826 -2.60 -51.41 -86.17
C TYR A 826 -2.67 -52.01 -87.58
N ILE A 827 -2.08 -53.19 -87.71
CA ILE A 827 -2.01 -53.95 -88.95
C ILE A 827 -2.92 -55.16 -88.79
N GLY A 828 -3.98 -55.22 -89.59
CA GLY A 828 -4.74 -56.44 -89.82
C GLY A 828 -3.97 -57.30 -90.82
N PHE A 829 -3.67 -58.55 -90.50
CA PHE A 829 -2.84 -59.43 -91.32
C PHE A 829 -3.35 -60.87 -91.31
N ILE A 830 -2.96 -61.63 -92.34
CA ILE A 830 -3.09 -63.09 -92.38
C ILE A 830 -1.71 -63.73 -92.28
N THR A 831 -1.65 -64.94 -91.74
CA THR A 831 -0.46 -65.79 -91.84
C THR A 831 -0.65 -66.82 -92.95
N ASP A 832 0.06 -66.66 -94.06
CA ASP A 832 -0.10 -67.53 -95.23
C ASP A 832 0.42 -68.96 -94.99
N GLY A 833 0.20 -69.86 -95.96
CA GLY A 833 0.68 -71.26 -95.89
C GLY A 833 2.22 -71.43 -95.80
N SER A 834 2.98 -70.34 -95.93
CA SER A 834 4.44 -70.24 -95.78
C SER A 834 4.88 -69.69 -94.41
N ASN A 835 3.93 -69.37 -93.51
CA ASN A 835 4.15 -68.64 -92.26
C ASN A 835 4.68 -67.20 -92.47
N THR A 836 4.27 -66.54 -93.55
CA THR A 836 4.56 -65.13 -93.78
C THR A 836 3.34 -64.30 -93.44
N GLU A 837 3.54 -63.23 -92.66
CA GLU A 837 2.48 -62.26 -92.38
C GLU A 837 2.26 -61.37 -93.60
N VAL A 838 1.02 -61.34 -94.09
CA VAL A 838 0.60 -60.50 -95.22
C VAL A 838 -0.41 -59.47 -94.70
N PRO A 839 -0.12 -58.15 -94.81
CA PRO A 839 -1.04 -57.12 -94.35
C PRO A 839 -2.28 -57.06 -95.24
N VAL A 840 -3.45 -57.11 -94.62
CA VAL A 840 -4.78 -57.04 -95.26
C VAL A 840 -5.35 -55.63 -95.18
N PHE A 841 -5.21 -54.99 -94.03
CA PHE A 841 -5.58 -53.58 -93.83
C PHE A 841 -4.70 -52.95 -92.76
N THR A 842 -4.71 -51.62 -92.69
CA THR A 842 -4.13 -50.88 -91.58
C THR A 842 -5.10 -49.84 -91.05
N ILE A 843 -5.09 -49.61 -89.75
CA ILE A 843 -5.75 -48.47 -89.12
C ILE A 843 -4.71 -47.67 -88.35
N ALA A 844 -4.59 -46.38 -88.64
CA ALA A 844 -3.63 -45.49 -87.98
C ALA A 844 -4.38 -44.36 -87.28
N PHE A 845 -4.21 -44.24 -85.96
CA PHE A 845 -4.64 -43.07 -85.20
C PHE A 845 -3.63 -41.94 -85.40
N SER A 846 -4.13 -40.73 -85.65
CA SER A 846 -3.32 -39.55 -85.98
C SER A 846 -2.55 -39.08 -84.75
N THR A 847 -1.23 -38.93 -84.88
CA THR A 847 -0.38 -38.39 -83.81
C THR A 847 -0.40 -36.85 -83.75
N THR A 848 -1.11 -36.19 -84.66
CA THR A 848 -1.20 -34.72 -84.73
C THR A 848 -2.60 -34.18 -84.52
N THR A 849 -3.63 -35.00 -84.72
CA THR A 849 -5.04 -34.65 -84.54
C THR A 849 -5.71 -35.73 -83.71
N LEU A 850 -5.82 -35.52 -82.40
CA LEU A 850 -6.43 -36.49 -81.48
C LEU A 850 -7.86 -36.85 -81.94
N GLY A 851 -8.17 -38.14 -81.95
CA GLY A 851 -9.44 -38.69 -82.43
C GLY A 851 -9.52 -38.94 -83.95
N GLU A 852 -8.63 -38.37 -84.76
CA GLU A 852 -8.58 -38.68 -86.20
C GLU A 852 -7.94 -40.05 -86.44
N TYR A 853 -8.53 -40.87 -87.30
CA TYR A 853 -7.95 -42.14 -87.73
C TYR A 853 -8.08 -42.34 -89.23
N THR A 854 -7.16 -43.10 -89.82
CA THR A 854 -7.21 -43.49 -91.23
C THR A 854 -7.20 -45.00 -91.35
N PHE A 855 -8.27 -45.55 -91.94
CA PHE A 855 -8.35 -46.97 -92.31
C PHE A 855 -7.95 -47.13 -93.77
N THR A 856 -7.05 -48.07 -94.07
CA THR A 856 -6.58 -48.39 -95.43
C THR A 856 -6.75 -49.87 -95.70
N LEU A 857 -7.47 -50.20 -96.77
CA LEU A 857 -7.57 -51.56 -97.29
C LEU A 857 -6.39 -51.85 -98.23
N ILE A 858 -5.72 -52.98 -98.03
CA ILE A 858 -4.49 -53.36 -98.75
C ILE A 858 -4.73 -54.62 -99.58
N GLU A 859 -5.39 -55.62 -99.01
CA GLU A 859 -5.73 -56.89 -99.64
C GLU A 859 -7.24 -57.11 -99.58
N ALA A 860 -7.78 -57.91 -100.50
CA ALA A 860 -9.18 -58.33 -100.47
C ALA A 860 -9.53 -59.18 -99.24
N ILE A 861 -10.78 -59.11 -98.82
CA ILE A 861 -11.38 -59.87 -97.73
C ILE A 861 -12.35 -60.88 -98.33
N ASP A 862 -12.40 -62.09 -97.76
CA ASP A 862 -13.24 -63.16 -98.31
C ASP A 862 -14.72 -62.84 -98.14
N HIS A 863 -15.40 -62.63 -99.27
CA HIS A 863 -16.83 -62.44 -99.36
C HIS A 863 -17.59 -63.78 -99.50
N ALA A 864 -18.92 -63.74 -99.34
CA ALA A 864 -19.74 -64.93 -99.48
C ALA A 864 -20.00 -65.27 -100.97
N ASP A 865 -19.65 -66.49 -101.39
CA ASP A 865 -19.79 -66.94 -102.78
C ASP A 865 -21.19 -66.72 -103.38
N GLY A 866 -21.21 -66.26 -104.64
CA GLY A 866 -22.40 -66.31 -105.50
C GLY A 866 -23.46 -65.23 -105.26
N LEU A 867 -23.08 -64.11 -104.64
CA LEU A 867 -23.96 -62.97 -104.34
C LEU A 867 -23.68 -61.70 -105.16
N ASP A 868 -22.93 -61.80 -106.26
CA ASP A 868 -22.39 -60.65 -107.02
C ASP A 868 -21.70 -59.65 -106.05
N ASN A 869 -21.74 -58.35 -106.33
CA ASN A 869 -21.25 -57.32 -105.39
C ASN A 869 -22.06 -57.37 -104.08
N ASN A 870 -21.40 -57.81 -103.01
CA ASN A 870 -21.97 -57.90 -101.67
C ASN A 870 -21.10 -57.11 -100.67
N TYR A 871 -21.54 -57.00 -99.41
CA TYR A 871 -20.83 -56.25 -98.38
C TYR A 871 -20.52 -57.17 -97.21
N LEU A 872 -19.30 -57.06 -96.69
CA LEU A 872 -18.88 -57.69 -95.45
C LEU A 872 -18.58 -56.61 -94.43
N SER A 873 -19.18 -56.74 -93.24
CA SER A 873 -18.95 -55.82 -92.14
C SER A 873 -18.27 -56.55 -90.98
N PHE A 874 -17.32 -55.88 -90.34
CA PHE A 874 -16.68 -56.34 -89.11
C PHE A 874 -16.40 -55.13 -88.20
N ASP A 875 -16.17 -55.42 -86.93
CA ASP A 875 -15.96 -54.40 -85.91
C ASP A 875 -14.51 -54.43 -85.39
N LEU A 876 -13.96 -53.26 -85.10
CA LEU A 876 -12.68 -53.08 -84.40
C LEU A 876 -12.94 -52.54 -82.99
N PRO A 877 -12.43 -53.18 -81.92
CA PRO A 877 -12.65 -52.75 -80.53
C PRO A 877 -11.71 -51.59 -80.19
N VAL A 878 -12.24 -50.37 -80.17
CA VAL A 878 -11.48 -49.14 -79.92
C VAL A 878 -11.70 -48.65 -78.49
N TYR A 879 -10.62 -48.25 -77.85
CA TYR A 879 -10.56 -47.62 -76.53
C TYR A 879 -9.98 -46.21 -76.65
N ALA A 880 -10.51 -45.26 -75.89
CA ALA A 880 -9.80 -44.02 -75.59
C ALA A 880 -8.97 -44.28 -74.34
N VAL A 881 -7.73 -43.78 -74.32
CA VAL A 881 -6.81 -43.87 -73.19
C VAL A 881 -6.52 -42.44 -72.75
N ASP A 882 -6.70 -42.13 -71.49
CA ASP A 882 -6.39 -40.83 -70.91
C ASP A 882 -4.90 -40.66 -70.52
N SER A 883 -4.59 -39.57 -69.83
CA SER A 883 -3.24 -39.09 -69.51
C SER A 883 -2.44 -40.04 -68.62
N ASP A 884 -3.09 -40.70 -67.68
CA ASP A 884 -2.48 -41.61 -66.71
C ASP A 884 -2.72 -43.09 -67.02
N GLY A 885 -3.57 -43.38 -68.00
CA GLY A 885 -3.54 -44.61 -68.79
C GLY A 885 -4.78 -45.47 -68.67
N ASP A 886 -5.86 -44.93 -68.13
CA ASP A 886 -7.14 -45.59 -67.99
C ASP A 886 -7.90 -45.65 -69.30
N ASP A 887 -8.54 -46.80 -69.49
CA ASP A 887 -9.26 -47.12 -70.71
C ASP A 887 -10.74 -46.73 -70.56
N SER A 888 -11.28 -46.08 -71.59
CA SER A 888 -12.73 -45.94 -71.73
C SER A 888 -13.42 -47.31 -71.78
N LEU A 889 -14.74 -47.33 -71.67
CA LEU A 889 -15.48 -48.50 -72.18
C LEU A 889 -15.22 -48.71 -73.68
N VAL A 890 -15.15 -49.98 -74.11
CA VAL A 890 -14.90 -50.33 -75.52
C VAL A 890 -16.00 -49.79 -76.44
N SER A 891 -15.61 -49.18 -77.55
CA SER A 891 -16.50 -48.73 -78.61
C SER A 891 -16.12 -49.39 -79.94
N GLN A 892 -17.12 -49.88 -80.68
CA GLN A 892 -16.90 -50.69 -81.88
C GLN A 892 -16.85 -49.81 -83.13
N LEU A 893 -15.69 -49.75 -83.78
CA LEU A 893 -15.57 -49.17 -85.12
C LEU A 893 -16.09 -50.16 -86.15
N ASN A 894 -17.23 -49.85 -86.75
CA ASN A 894 -17.78 -50.66 -87.84
C ASN A 894 -17.08 -50.35 -89.17
N VAL A 895 -16.50 -51.37 -89.78
CA VAL A 895 -15.89 -51.32 -91.12
C VAL A 895 -16.71 -52.17 -92.06
N THR A 896 -17.13 -51.59 -93.18
CA THR A 896 -17.86 -52.28 -94.24
C THR A 896 -17.05 -52.25 -95.53
N ILE A 897 -16.68 -53.43 -96.02
CA ILE A 897 -15.98 -53.59 -97.28
C ILE A 897 -16.99 -54.09 -98.32
N GLY A 898 -17.08 -53.39 -99.44
CA GLY A 898 -17.86 -53.82 -100.60
C GLY A 898 -17.00 -54.64 -101.54
N ASP A 899 -17.48 -55.83 -101.83
CA ASP A 899 -16.89 -56.79 -102.78
C ASP A 899 -16.71 -56.12 -104.14
N ASP A 900 -15.79 -56.66 -104.92
CA ASP A 900 -15.69 -56.33 -106.32
C ASP A 900 -16.55 -57.27 -107.18
N VAL A 901 -16.43 -57.18 -108.51
CA VAL A 901 -17.15 -58.10 -109.40
C VAL A 901 -16.17 -58.65 -110.41
N GLN A 902 -16.15 -59.98 -110.56
CA GLN A 902 -15.44 -60.64 -111.66
C GLN A 902 -15.95 -60.14 -113.03
N ILE A 903 -15.07 -59.61 -113.88
CA ILE A 903 -15.41 -59.16 -115.23
C ILE A 903 -14.95 -60.19 -116.27
N MET A 904 -15.90 -60.85 -116.92
CA MET A 904 -15.65 -61.74 -118.06
C MET A 904 -15.72 -60.97 -119.38
N GLN A 905 -14.76 -61.19 -120.27
CA GLN A 905 -14.80 -60.65 -121.64
C GLN A 905 -15.13 -61.74 -122.67
N ASP A 906 -16.16 -61.48 -123.48
CA ASP A 906 -16.43 -62.28 -124.66
C ASP A 906 -15.31 -62.13 -125.71
N GLY A 907 -14.91 -63.23 -126.34
CA GLY A 907 -13.95 -63.20 -127.44
C GLY A 907 -14.19 -64.29 -128.48
N THR A 908 -13.61 -64.09 -129.67
CA THR A 908 -13.71 -65.01 -130.81
C THR A 908 -12.34 -65.57 -131.16
N LEU A 909 -12.22 -66.90 -131.18
CA LEU A 909 -11.00 -67.60 -131.63
C LEU A 909 -11.07 -67.80 -133.15
N ASP A 910 -10.17 -67.16 -133.88
CA ASP A 910 -10.05 -67.40 -135.32
C ASP A 910 -9.00 -68.49 -135.55
N ILE A 911 -9.49 -69.72 -135.69
CA ILE A 911 -8.66 -70.89 -135.95
C ILE A 911 -8.56 -71.07 -137.46
N VAL A 912 -7.33 -70.93 -138.00
CA VAL A 912 -7.02 -71.35 -139.37
C VAL A 912 -6.62 -72.82 -139.35
N GLU A 913 -7.35 -73.66 -140.07
CA GLU A 913 -7.08 -75.09 -140.22
C GLU A 913 -5.65 -75.28 -140.81
N PRO A 914 -4.73 -76.00 -140.13
CA PRO A 914 -3.34 -76.07 -140.57
C PRO A 914 -3.24 -76.80 -141.92
N ASN A 915 -2.65 -76.14 -142.93
CA ASN A 915 -2.28 -76.81 -144.16
C ASN A 915 -1.04 -77.70 -143.92
N LEU A 916 -1.03 -78.89 -144.52
CA LEU A 916 -0.07 -79.97 -144.25
C LEU A 916 1.39 -79.67 -144.67
N ALA A 917 1.74 -78.42 -144.98
CA ALA A 917 3.04 -78.03 -145.51
C ALA A 917 3.94 -77.24 -144.54
N ASP A 918 3.40 -76.50 -143.55
CA ASP A 918 4.22 -75.61 -142.70
C ASP A 918 3.98 -75.68 -141.18
N GLY A 919 3.28 -76.70 -140.68
CA GLY A 919 3.44 -77.25 -139.32
C GLY A 919 3.28 -76.32 -138.10
N THR A 920 2.83 -75.08 -138.24
CA THR A 920 2.73 -74.12 -137.14
C THR A 920 1.28 -73.67 -136.96
N ILE A 921 0.64 -74.12 -135.88
CA ILE A 921 -0.68 -73.62 -135.46
C ILE A 921 -0.45 -72.31 -134.70
N THR A 922 -1.05 -71.22 -135.15
CA THR A 922 -1.14 -69.98 -134.38
C THR A 922 -2.62 -69.71 -134.09
N THR A 923 -3.14 -70.32 -133.02
CA THR A 923 -4.41 -69.86 -132.44
C THR A 923 -4.09 -68.63 -131.60
N ASN A 924 -4.84 -67.55 -131.79
CA ASN A 924 -4.77 -66.40 -130.89
C ASN A 924 -5.24 -66.85 -129.50
N THR A 925 -4.52 -66.49 -128.44
CA THR A 925 -5.03 -66.63 -127.08
C THR A 925 -6.00 -65.48 -126.80
N ILE A 926 -7.13 -65.79 -126.19
CA ILE A 926 -8.05 -64.79 -125.63
C ILE A 926 -7.88 -64.84 -124.13
N ASP A 927 -7.59 -63.70 -123.54
CA ASP A 927 -7.76 -63.53 -122.11
C ASP A 927 -9.25 -63.28 -121.83
N VAL A 928 -9.92 -64.26 -121.23
CA VAL A 928 -11.36 -64.19 -120.92
C VAL A 928 -11.63 -63.45 -119.60
N MET A 929 -10.58 -63.11 -118.85
CA MET A 929 -10.64 -62.35 -117.60
C MET A 929 -9.52 -61.28 -117.59
N PRO A 930 -9.59 -60.29 -118.50
CA PRO A 930 -8.52 -59.28 -118.63
C PRO A 930 -8.33 -58.42 -117.37
N ASN A 931 -9.38 -58.28 -116.55
CA ASN A 931 -9.34 -57.73 -115.20
C ASN A 931 -9.94 -58.76 -114.26
N GLN A 932 -9.16 -59.23 -113.28
CA GLN A 932 -9.63 -60.18 -112.27
C GLN A 932 -10.28 -59.44 -111.08
N SER A 933 -11.04 -60.18 -110.29
CA SER A 933 -11.43 -59.73 -108.94
C SER A 933 -10.21 -59.76 -108.02
N ALA A 934 -10.17 -58.86 -107.03
CA ALA A 934 -9.11 -58.78 -106.03
C ALA A 934 -9.00 -60.03 -105.15
N ASP A 935 -10.09 -60.78 -104.95
CA ASP A 935 -10.12 -62.03 -104.15
C ASP A 935 -9.72 -63.30 -104.94
N GLY A 936 -9.33 -63.15 -106.20
CA GLY A 936 -8.85 -64.25 -107.04
C GLY A 936 -9.97 -65.12 -107.60
N ALA A 937 -10.50 -64.71 -108.75
CA ALA A 937 -11.61 -65.41 -109.36
C ALA A 937 -11.20 -66.75 -110.02
N THR A 938 -11.95 -67.83 -109.75
CA THR A 938 -11.72 -69.15 -110.37
C THR A 938 -12.74 -69.46 -111.45
N ILE A 939 -12.29 -69.86 -112.64
CA ILE A 939 -13.18 -70.36 -113.70
C ILE A 939 -13.62 -71.78 -113.31
N THR A 940 -14.90 -71.91 -112.98
CA THR A 940 -15.55 -73.21 -112.74
C THR A 940 -16.37 -73.62 -113.97
N GLN A 941 -16.59 -74.94 -114.15
CA GLN A 941 -17.28 -75.51 -115.32
C GLN A 941 -18.77 -75.71 -115.09
#